data_AF-A0A4X2L2K3-F1
#
_entry.id   AF-A0A4X2L2K3-F1
#
_cell.length_a   1.000
_cell.length_b   1.000
_cell.length_c   1.000
_cell.angle_alpha   90.00
_cell.angle_beta   90.00
_cell.angle_gamma   90.00
#
_symmetry.space_group_name_H-M   'P 1'
#
loop_
_entity.id
_entity.type
_entity.pdbx_description
1 polymer ?
#
loop_
_entity_poly.entity_id
_entity_poly.type
_entity_poly.pdbx_seq_one_letter_code
_entity_poly.pdbx_strand_id
1 'polypeptide(L)'
;NWSVVDDCNKDLDRVLWMDGVIKYSCDVITTIDFPLHYLKHCSHYSATACLVPICSLHGAAVTTVEGIGSIRTRIHPVQERLAKCHGTQCGFCSPGMVMSIYTLLRNYPDPTTDQLMETLSGNLCRCTGYRPIVESGKTFCEESTVCQLQGTGKCCMDQEEKQFYLDKKEKMCTKLYDESEFRPFDPSQEPIFPPELIRMAEDPQKKTLIFCGERVMWISPANMSELLELRMKYPTAPLVMGNTTVGLNKKLKGEFHPIIISPTGLTELNFVDFTDDGITIGAGCTLAEMKEILASTVSKEPKEKTKTYRALLKHLRTLAGQQIRNMATLGGHVASKHDYSDINPILSAGKTILNLISKGKIPNYLFWDFITAQRQAQRFENAFAIVNAGMSVQFGEGTNIIKDLKMFFGRVGPTTVSASKTCEQLIGKQWNDEMLSEACRLVLDEIRIPPTAVGGMVEYKRTLIISFIFKFYLKVLRELHKLDPRMFPEIPGTSKSALEEFAIKIPQGIQMFQCVDPHQPPQDPVGHPVMHQSGLKHATGESVYNDDILRVDEELLLAVVTSTRAHAKILSIDVSEALEFPGVVDVITAKDVCYLIITIEVIILFPNKKIEKGNVDKAFKYVDEIIEGEVHVEGQEHFYMETQTILVHPTREDKEMVIHAGMQYPTHVQNFVAAALGVPRSRIMCHMKRTGGAFGGKVTKPAVLEAVAAVENTPISAYNLLSNKYAKGAQALSFGVWVLKDISMTVSEIRNVFFFFSQVASRELKIPSSYIHLSETSTTTVPNATYTAGSMGTDINGRAVQISQAFMDSISLSATGYFRGYQTYMDWEKEEGNPYPYFVYGASCSEVEIDCLTGAHKVNVLVLNLPSTSCVTFIGSFFFFFINLL
;
A
#
# COMPACT_ATOMS: atom_id res chain seq x y z
N ASN A 1 -33.36 -5.77 -17.74
CA ASN A 1 -32.90 -4.37 -17.57
C ASN A 1 -31.47 -4.24 -18.07
N TRP A 2 -31.26 -3.54 -19.19
CA TRP A 2 -29.95 -3.35 -19.84
C TRP A 2 -29.54 -1.88 -19.71
N SER A 3 -28.89 -1.49 -18.61
CA SER A 3 -28.55 -0.09 -18.35
C SER A 3 -27.31 0.16 -17.46
N VAL A 4 -26.41 -0.83 -17.32
CA VAL A 4 -25.26 -0.77 -16.38
C VAL A 4 -23.91 -1.10 -17.07
N VAL A 5 -23.80 -0.88 -18.38
CA VAL A 5 -22.62 -1.35 -19.17
C VAL A 5 -21.64 -0.21 -19.53
N ASP A 6 -21.98 1.06 -19.29
CA ASP A 6 -21.19 2.23 -19.76
C ASP A 6 -20.12 2.78 -18.78
N ASP A 7 -19.93 2.19 -17.60
CA ASP A 7 -19.07 2.78 -16.54
C ASP A 7 -17.59 2.33 -16.54
N CYS A 8 -17.17 1.39 -17.39
CA CYS A 8 -15.80 0.86 -17.42
C CYS A 8 -14.68 1.88 -17.78
N ASN A 9 -15.01 3.14 -18.06
CA ASN A 9 -14.04 4.18 -18.43
C ASN A 9 -13.98 5.41 -17.49
N LYS A 10 -14.74 5.47 -16.39
CA LYS A 10 -14.86 6.70 -15.58
C LYS A 10 -13.91 6.85 -14.39
N ASP A 11 -13.15 5.81 -14.02
CA ASP A 11 -12.29 5.77 -12.82
C ASP A 11 -10.77 5.78 -13.12
N LEU A 12 -10.31 6.70 -13.97
CA LEU A 12 -8.86 6.90 -14.20
C LEU A 12 -8.12 7.29 -12.90
N ASP A 13 -8.81 7.97 -11.99
CA ASP A 13 -8.27 8.46 -10.71
C ASP A 13 -7.95 7.35 -9.70
N ARG A 14 -8.62 6.20 -9.78
CA ARG A 14 -8.30 5.03 -8.94
C ARG A 14 -6.97 4.41 -9.40
N VAL A 15 -6.75 4.31 -10.71
CA VAL A 15 -5.49 3.85 -11.30
C VAL A 15 -4.34 4.81 -10.99
N LEU A 16 -4.58 6.13 -11.01
CA LEU A 16 -3.60 7.16 -10.60
C LEU A 16 -3.09 6.99 -9.17
N TRP A 17 -3.96 6.60 -8.23
CA TRP A 17 -3.55 6.27 -6.86
C TRP A 17 -2.74 4.96 -6.80
N MET A 18 -3.20 3.93 -7.51
CA MET A 18 -2.58 2.60 -7.44
C MET A 18 -1.17 2.58 -8.04
N ASP A 19 -0.92 3.23 -9.19
CA ASP A 19 0.43 3.22 -9.77
C ASP A 19 1.38 4.31 -9.23
N GLY A 20 0.85 5.31 -8.51
CA GLY A 20 1.61 6.44 -7.95
C GLY A 20 2.01 6.29 -6.49
N VAL A 21 1.25 5.53 -5.70
CA VAL A 21 1.52 5.25 -4.28
C VAL A 21 2.11 3.85 -4.07
N ILE A 22 1.74 2.88 -4.93
CA ILE A 22 2.12 1.48 -4.74
C ILE A 22 3.37 1.13 -5.55
N LYS A 23 4.53 1.59 -5.09
CA LYS A 23 5.81 1.08 -5.57
C LYS A 23 6.79 0.93 -4.42
N TYR A 24 7.28 -0.30 -4.26
CA TYR A 24 7.78 -0.83 -2.98
C TYR A 24 9.22 -0.44 -2.62
N SER A 25 9.91 0.26 -3.52
CA SER A 25 11.25 0.82 -3.33
C SER A 25 11.19 2.06 -2.43
N CYS A 26 11.41 1.89 -1.13
CA CYS A 26 11.83 2.98 -0.26
C CYS A 26 13.35 2.95 -0.21
N ASP A 27 14.00 3.92 -0.84
CA ASP A 27 15.45 4.09 -0.72
C ASP A 27 15.73 5.24 0.25
N VAL A 28 16.83 5.18 1.00
CA VAL A 28 17.30 6.36 1.75
C VAL A 28 18.15 7.18 0.80
N ILE A 29 17.72 8.41 0.54
CA ILE A 29 18.58 9.42 -0.07
C ILE A 29 19.22 10.21 1.08
N THR A 30 20.53 10.36 1.02
CA THR A 30 21.26 11.28 1.89
C THR A 30 21.82 12.42 1.06
N THR A 31 21.52 13.65 1.47
CA THR A 31 22.10 14.88 0.94
C THR A 31 22.92 15.57 2.02
N ILE A 32 23.86 16.44 1.60
CA ILE A 32 24.43 17.43 2.49
C ILE A 32 23.73 18.75 2.20
N ASP A 33 23.12 19.28 3.25
CA ASP A 33 22.61 20.63 3.25
C ASP A 33 23.63 21.54 3.94
N PHE A 34 23.82 22.72 3.35
CA PHE A 34 24.44 23.85 4.04
C PHE A 34 23.31 24.77 4.50
N PRO A 35 22.70 24.53 5.67
CA PRO A 35 21.83 25.53 6.27
C PRO A 35 22.63 26.82 6.47
N LEU A 36 21.92 27.96 6.53
CA LEU A 36 22.46 29.33 6.53
C LEU A 36 23.45 29.70 7.68
N HIS A 37 23.88 28.74 8.50
CA HIS A 37 24.86 28.88 9.58
C HIS A 37 25.84 27.70 9.66
N TYR A 38 26.91 27.71 8.85
CA TYR A 38 28.25 27.06 9.02
C TYR A 38 28.38 25.60 9.55
N LEU A 39 27.31 24.88 9.81
CA LEU A 39 27.27 23.51 10.30
C LEU A 39 26.92 22.57 9.14
N LYS A 40 27.85 21.67 8.81
CA LYS A 40 27.65 20.63 7.79
C LYS A 40 26.65 19.61 8.35
N HIS A 41 25.44 19.55 7.82
CA HIS A 41 24.44 18.57 8.24
C HIS A 41 24.15 17.60 7.08
N CYS A 42 24.13 16.29 7.39
CA CYS A 42 23.71 15.26 6.45
C CYS A 42 22.24 14.97 6.73
N SER A 43 21.38 15.26 5.76
CA SER A 43 19.94 15.03 5.85
C SER A 43 19.63 13.65 5.27
N HIS A 44 19.02 12.77 6.06
CA HIS A 44 18.59 11.43 5.63
C HIS A 44 17.08 11.42 5.41
N TYR A 45 16.60 11.06 4.22
CA TYR A 45 15.17 10.97 3.95
C TYR A 45 14.82 9.77 3.05
N SER A 46 13.64 9.20 3.29
CA SER A 46 13.13 8.08 2.51
C SER A 46 12.42 8.60 1.27
N ALA A 47 12.62 7.94 0.13
CA ALA A 47 12.05 8.35 -1.15
C ALA A 47 11.52 7.13 -1.93
N THR A 48 10.48 7.35 -2.75
CA THR A 48 9.96 6.33 -3.67
C THR A 48 10.81 6.31 -4.94
N ALA A 49 11.84 5.46 -4.97
CA ALA A 49 12.89 5.45 -6.02
C ALA A 49 12.33 5.45 -7.46
N CYS A 50 11.26 4.70 -7.67
CA CYS A 50 10.46 4.62 -8.89
C CYS A 50 9.89 5.94 -9.47
N LEU A 51 9.97 7.05 -8.72
CA LEU A 51 9.60 8.41 -9.13
C LEU A 51 10.82 9.35 -9.14
N VAL A 52 11.98 8.93 -8.65
CA VAL A 52 13.22 9.72 -8.58
C VAL A 52 13.99 9.60 -9.91
N PRO A 53 14.13 10.67 -10.70
CA PRO A 53 14.99 10.64 -11.89
C PRO A 53 16.46 10.59 -11.48
N ILE A 54 17.27 9.71 -12.06
CA ILE A 54 18.71 9.62 -11.73
C ILE A 54 19.46 10.96 -11.93
N CYS A 55 18.98 11.81 -12.86
CA CYS A 55 19.53 13.15 -13.09
C CYS A 55 19.34 14.13 -11.91
N SER A 56 18.42 13.85 -10.97
CA SER A 56 18.25 14.65 -9.75
C SER A 56 19.08 14.16 -8.56
N LEU A 57 19.88 13.09 -8.72
CA LEU A 57 20.70 12.50 -7.67
C LEU A 57 22.17 12.96 -7.70
N HIS A 58 22.53 13.91 -8.58
CA HIS A 58 23.91 14.42 -8.63
C HIS A 58 24.30 15.09 -7.30
N GLY A 59 25.33 14.55 -6.63
CA GLY A 59 25.78 15.01 -5.32
C GLY A 59 25.14 14.30 -4.12
N ALA A 60 24.20 13.38 -4.34
CA ALA A 60 23.53 12.61 -3.28
C ALA A 60 24.09 11.19 -3.14
N ALA A 61 23.88 10.58 -1.97
CA ALA A 61 24.12 9.14 -1.74
C ALA A 61 22.79 8.39 -1.64
N VAL A 62 22.71 7.21 -2.27
CA VAL A 62 21.54 6.32 -2.17
C VAL A 62 21.93 5.07 -1.39
N THR A 63 21.10 4.71 -0.40
CA THR A 63 21.23 3.46 0.37
C THR A 63 19.98 2.60 0.16
N THR A 64 20.18 1.38 -0.32
CA THR A 64 19.17 0.33 -0.50
C THR A 64 19.23 -0.70 0.63
N VAL A 65 18.35 -1.70 0.61
CA VAL A 65 18.26 -2.75 1.66
C VAL A 65 19.54 -3.57 1.82
N GLU A 66 20.27 -3.80 0.74
CA GLU A 66 21.55 -4.52 0.71
C GLU A 66 22.67 -3.66 1.32
N GLY A 67 22.55 -2.33 1.21
CA GLY A 67 23.55 -1.37 1.68
C GLY A 67 23.65 -1.25 3.20
N ILE A 68 22.60 -1.62 3.95
CA ILE A 68 22.61 -1.59 5.42
C ILE A 68 23.10 -2.92 6.04
N GLY A 69 22.95 -4.03 5.32
CA GLY A 69 23.31 -5.37 5.79
C GLY A 69 22.87 -6.51 4.86
N SER A 70 23.54 -7.65 4.98
CA SER A 70 23.24 -8.89 4.25
C SER A 70 23.57 -10.12 5.11
N ILE A 71 23.03 -11.29 4.74
CA ILE A 71 23.36 -12.59 5.36
C ILE A 71 24.84 -12.94 5.17
N ARG A 72 25.47 -12.47 4.08
CA ARG A 72 26.90 -12.72 3.79
C ARG A 72 27.86 -11.88 4.62
N THR A 73 27.42 -10.72 5.13
CA THR A 73 28.26 -9.75 5.84
C THR A 73 27.83 -9.61 7.29
N ARG A 74 26.95 -8.64 7.57
CA ARG A 74 26.26 -8.47 8.85
C ARG A 74 24.80 -8.19 8.56
N ILE A 75 23.90 -8.77 9.34
CA ILE A 75 22.48 -8.46 9.31
C ILE A 75 22.26 -7.24 10.21
N HIS A 76 21.58 -6.21 9.69
CA HIS A 76 21.21 -5.01 10.45
C HIS A 76 20.11 -5.33 11.47
N PRO A 77 20.09 -4.73 12.68
CA PRO A 77 19.04 -4.98 13.66
C PRO A 77 17.61 -4.83 13.12
N VAL A 78 17.33 -3.88 12.22
CA VAL A 78 15.99 -3.74 11.59
C VAL A 78 15.65 -4.97 10.74
N GLN A 79 16.63 -5.50 10.01
CA GLN A 79 16.45 -6.71 9.19
C GLN A 79 16.23 -7.95 10.07
N GLU A 80 17.01 -8.10 11.14
CA GLU A 80 16.88 -9.19 12.11
C GLU A 80 15.49 -9.17 12.77
N ARG A 81 15.08 -8.04 13.33
CA ARG A 81 13.84 -7.94 14.11
C ARG A 81 12.60 -8.07 13.23
N LEU A 82 12.59 -7.47 12.03
CA LEU A 82 11.48 -7.66 11.09
C LEU A 82 11.29 -9.13 10.72
N ALA A 83 12.38 -9.88 10.51
CA ALA A 83 12.33 -11.31 10.22
C ALA A 83 11.89 -12.13 11.44
N LYS A 84 12.58 -12.00 12.58
CA LYS A 84 12.33 -12.78 13.81
C LYS A 84 10.96 -12.52 14.43
N CYS A 85 10.43 -11.29 14.36
CA CYS A 85 9.07 -10.97 14.82
C CYS A 85 7.95 -11.48 13.89
N HIS A 86 8.28 -12.28 12.86
CA HIS A 86 7.34 -12.76 11.83
C HIS A 86 6.70 -11.63 11.01
N GLY A 87 7.42 -10.50 10.85
CA GLY A 87 7.03 -9.34 10.04
C GLY A 87 7.11 -9.58 8.52
N THR A 88 7.45 -10.80 8.08
CA THR A 88 7.54 -11.18 6.67
C THR A 88 6.71 -12.44 6.39
N GLN A 89 6.04 -12.48 5.23
CA GLN A 89 5.40 -13.69 4.68
C GLN A 89 5.90 -13.92 3.26
N CYS A 90 5.21 -13.40 2.23
CA CYS A 90 5.69 -13.47 0.85
C CYS A 90 6.96 -12.65 0.57
N GLY A 91 7.36 -11.78 1.51
CA GLY A 91 8.61 -11.02 1.50
C GLY A 91 8.70 -9.78 0.62
N PHE A 92 7.86 -9.66 -0.42
CA PHE A 92 8.05 -8.64 -1.46
C PHE A 92 7.99 -7.18 -0.98
N CYS A 93 7.25 -6.89 0.10
CA CYS A 93 7.21 -5.55 0.71
C CYS A 93 8.27 -5.33 1.80
N SER A 94 9.00 -6.37 2.21
CA SER A 94 9.92 -6.32 3.35
C SER A 94 11.08 -5.34 3.16
N PRO A 95 11.74 -5.23 1.99
CA PRO A 95 12.76 -4.21 1.75
C PRO A 95 12.26 -2.78 2.03
N GLY A 96 11.09 -2.42 1.50
CA GLY A 96 10.50 -1.10 1.74
C GLY A 96 10.17 -0.84 3.21
N MET A 97 9.70 -1.85 3.95
CA MET A 97 9.46 -1.75 5.40
C MET A 97 10.76 -1.54 6.18
N VAL A 98 11.80 -2.32 5.85
CA VAL A 98 13.14 -2.19 6.45
C VAL A 98 13.68 -0.79 6.23
N MET A 99 13.68 -0.29 4.99
CA MET A 99 14.27 1.00 4.66
C MET A 99 13.50 2.19 5.24
N SER A 100 12.18 2.08 5.40
CA SER A 100 11.40 3.08 6.14
C SER A 100 11.81 3.14 7.61
N ILE A 101 11.82 2.00 8.33
CA ILE A 101 12.24 1.94 9.75
C ILE A 101 13.71 2.36 9.92
N TYR A 102 14.58 1.94 9.00
CA TYR A 102 15.98 2.33 8.96
C TYR A 102 16.14 3.85 8.84
N THR A 103 15.42 4.49 7.92
CA THR A 103 15.46 5.95 7.77
C THR A 103 15.02 6.67 9.03
N LEU A 104 13.98 6.16 9.70
CA LEU A 104 13.52 6.69 10.97
C LEU A 104 14.63 6.64 12.03
N LEU A 105 15.30 5.50 12.19
CA LEU A 105 16.40 5.33 13.14
C LEU A 105 17.64 6.18 12.82
N ARG A 106 17.88 6.49 11.54
CA ARG A 106 18.95 7.40 11.11
C ARG A 106 18.70 8.86 11.50
N ASN A 107 17.44 9.26 11.70
CA ASN A 107 17.06 10.61 12.13
C ASN A 107 16.76 10.68 13.63
N TYR A 108 16.21 9.61 14.21
CA TYR A 108 15.86 9.49 15.62
C TYR A 108 16.27 8.09 16.10
N PRO A 109 17.46 7.93 16.72
CA PRO A 109 17.93 6.64 17.23
C PRO A 109 16.97 5.98 18.24
N ASP A 110 16.28 6.82 19.01
CA ASP A 110 15.27 6.44 20.01
C ASP A 110 13.89 6.99 19.58
N PRO A 111 13.22 6.38 18.58
CA PRO A 111 12.00 6.93 17.98
C PRO A 111 10.78 6.71 18.87
N THR A 112 9.85 7.67 18.85
CA THR A 112 8.51 7.46 19.41
C THR A 112 7.67 6.52 18.54
N THR A 113 6.68 5.89 19.16
CA THR A 113 5.79 4.95 18.46
C THR A 113 4.86 5.65 17.44
N ASP A 114 4.56 6.95 17.62
CA ASP A 114 3.87 7.78 16.63
C ASP A 114 4.73 8.02 15.37
N GLN A 115 6.03 8.30 15.53
CA GLN A 115 6.98 8.47 14.41
C GLN A 115 7.15 7.16 13.62
N LEU A 116 7.09 6.01 14.29
CA LEU A 116 7.08 4.68 13.66
C LEU A 116 5.83 4.49 12.78
N MET A 117 4.64 4.79 13.30
CA MET A 117 3.41 4.69 12.52
C MET A 117 3.39 5.64 11.33
N GLU A 118 3.83 6.89 11.52
CA GLU A 118 3.94 7.85 10.43
C GLU A 118 4.90 7.37 9.33
N THR A 119 6.06 6.84 9.71
CA THR A 119 7.06 6.29 8.80
C THR A 119 6.50 5.14 7.96
N LEU A 120 5.69 4.26 8.58
CA LEU A 120 5.08 3.10 7.91
C LEU A 120 3.82 3.43 7.10
N SER A 121 3.22 4.63 7.24
CA SER A 121 1.97 5.04 6.56
C SER A 121 2.03 4.98 5.02
N GLY A 122 3.24 5.09 4.44
CA GLY A 122 3.48 4.95 3.00
C GLY A 122 3.61 3.51 2.51
N ASN A 123 3.89 2.56 3.41
CA ASN A 123 4.23 1.19 3.06
C ASN A 123 2.99 0.29 3.12
N LEU A 124 2.71 -0.44 2.04
CA LEU A 124 1.62 -1.41 2.01
C LEU A 124 2.12 -2.84 2.23
N CYS A 125 1.30 -3.67 2.88
CA CYS A 125 1.45 -5.11 2.97
C CYS A 125 0.11 -5.80 2.82
N ARG A 126 0.00 -6.76 1.89
CA ARG A 126 -1.21 -7.57 1.71
C ARG A 126 -1.29 -8.79 2.63
N CYS A 127 -0.17 -9.21 3.22
CA CYS A 127 -0.04 -10.53 3.85
C CYS A 127 -0.08 -10.53 5.39
N THR A 128 0.62 -9.60 6.05
CA THR A 128 0.91 -9.71 7.49
C THR A 128 -0.14 -9.10 8.40
N GLY A 129 -1.05 -8.28 7.86
CA GLY A 129 -1.96 -7.46 8.66
C GLY A 129 -1.26 -6.38 9.50
N TYR A 130 -0.02 -6.01 9.14
CA TYR A 130 0.87 -5.01 9.77
C TYR A 130 1.29 -5.25 11.22
N ARG A 131 0.48 -5.92 12.06
CA ARG A 131 0.74 -6.20 13.48
C ARG A 131 2.19 -6.65 13.79
N PRO A 132 2.75 -7.70 13.17
CA PRO A 132 4.13 -8.13 13.47
C PRO A 132 5.21 -7.16 12.97
N ILE A 133 4.90 -6.34 11.94
CA ILE A 133 5.81 -5.29 11.45
C ILE A 133 5.89 -4.16 12.48
N VAL A 134 4.73 -3.71 12.96
CA VAL A 134 4.62 -2.68 14.01
C VAL A 134 5.26 -3.15 15.32
N GLU A 135 5.05 -4.40 15.72
CA GLU A 135 5.75 -4.99 16.88
C GLU A 135 7.27 -5.00 16.70
N SER A 136 7.79 -5.40 15.52
CA SER A 136 9.23 -5.36 15.25
C SER A 136 9.82 -3.94 15.38
N GLY A 137 9.09 -2.92 14.92
CA GLY A 137 9.51 -1.52 15.04
C GLY A 137 9.44 -0.98 16.47
N LYS A 138 8.42 -1.39 17.26
CA LYS A 138 8.27 -0.97 18.67
C LYS A 138 9.46 -1.36 19.54
N THR A 139 10.20 -2.43 19.20
CA THR A 139 11.40 -2.85 19.94
C THR A 139 12.55 -1.85 19.89
N PHE A 140 12.48 -0.82 19.02
CA PHE A 140 13.43 0.30 19.00
C PHE A 140 12.92 1.53 19.76
N CYS A 141 11.64 1.57 20.14
CA CYS A 141 11.08 2.65 20.94
C CYS A 141 11.39 2.43 22.43
N GLU A 142 11.61 3.49 23.20
CA GLU A 142 11.61 3.37 24.67
C GLU A 142 10.28 2.79 25.17
N GLU A 143 10.35 1.87 26.13
CA GLU A 143 9.14 1.39 26.79
C GLU A 143 8.48 2.52 27.56
N SER A 144 7.23 2.83 27.19
CA SER A 144 6.28 3.47 28.10
C SER A 144 6.01 2.50 29.27
N THR A 145 6.89 2.53 30.28
CA THR A 145 6.77 1.80 31.57
C THR A 145 5.61 2.27 32.45
N VAL A 146 4.63 2.97 31.85
CA VAL A 146 3.34 3.32 32.43
C VAL A 146 2.30 2.28 32.01
N CYS A 147 2.23 1.19 32.77
CA CYS A 147 1.00 0.42 32.84
C CYS A 147 -0.11 1.38 33.32
N GLN A 148 -1.10 1.69 32.47
CA GLN A 148 -2.15 2.69 32.76
C GLN A 148 -3.14 2.24 33.87
N LEU A 149 -2.85 1.14 34.56
CA LEU A 149 -3.56 0.66 35.76
C LEU A 149 -2.86 1.05 37.08
N GLN A 150 -1.97 2.06 37.08
CA GLN A 150 -1.33 2.57 38.30
C GLN A 150 -2.31 3.34 39.21
N GLY A 151 -3.12 2.58 39.96
CA GLY A 151 -3.80 3.03 41.18
C GLY A 151 -3.15 2.51 42.47
N THR A 152 -2.38 1.41 42.41
CA THR A 152 -1.60 0.89 43.54
C THR A 152 -0.26 0.32 43.08
N GLY A 153 0.81 0.54 43.85
CA GLY A 153 2.19 0.22 43.47
C GLY A 153 2.55 -1.26 43.59
N LYS A 154 2.00 -2.11 42.72
CA LYS A 154 2.50 -3.48 42.44
C LYS A 154 2.38 -3.79 40.95
N CYS A 155 3.46 -4.24 40.33
CA CYS A 155 3.45 -4.68 38.94
C CYS A 155 2.61 -5.96 38.79
N CYS A 156 1.85 -6.08 37.70
CA CYS A 156 1.06 -7.27 37.39
C CYS A 156 1.91 -8.52 37.05
N MET A 157 3.22 -8.35 36.88
CA MET A 157 4.18 -9.43 36.60
C MET A 157 5.00 -9.84 37.85
N ASP A 158 4.88 -9.13 38.98
CA ASP A 158 5.57 -9.44 40.25
C ASP A 158 4.70 -10.25 41.22
N GLN A 159 3.68 -10.94 40.71
CA GLN A 159 3.11 -12.07 41.43
C GLN A 159 3.81 -13.33 40.92
N GLU A 160 4.61 -13.93 41.81
CA GLU A 160 5.16 -15.28 41.71
C GLU A 160 4.19 -16.21 40.98
N GLU A 161 4.71 -17.08 40.10
CA GLU A 161 3.95 -18.04 39.30
C GLU A 161 3.03 -18.91 40.18
N LYS A 162 1.83 -18.40 40.50
CA LYS A 162 0.79 -19.15 41.17
C LYS A 162 0.24 -20.15 40.18
N GLN A 163 0.87 -21.32 40.18
CA GLN A 163 0.39 -22.53 39.55
C GLN A 163 -1.08 -22.74 39.92
N PHE A 164 -1.97 -22.33 39.02
CA PHE A 164 -3.35 -22.79 39.04
C PHE A 164 -3.34 -24.26 38.65
N TYR A 165 -3.17 -25.12 39.66
CA TYR A 165 -3.37 -26.56 39.57
C TYR A 165 -4.86 -26.85 39.27
N LEU A 166 -5.23 -26.68 38.01
CA LEU A 166 -6.38 -27.31 37.38
C LEU A 166 -5.87 -28.55 36.66
N ASP A 167 -6.37 -29.71 37.07
CA ASP A 167 -5.98 -31.02 36.53
C ASP A 167 -5.94 -31.02 35.00
N LYS A 168 -4.79 -31.42 34.44
CA LYS A 168 -4.52 -31.56 33.00
C LYS A 168 -4.99 -30.37 32.14
N LYS A 169 -4.40 -29.19 32.34
CA LYS A 169 -4.44 -28.11 31.33
C LYS A 169 -3.12 -27.94 30.61
N GLU A 170 -3.21 -27.88 29.28
CA GLU A 170 -2.10 -27.69 28.35
C GLU A 170 -1.48 -26.30 28.55
N LYS A 171 -0.14 -26.20 28.48
CA LYS A 171 0.55 -24.93 28.70
C LYS A 171 0.24 -23.96 27.55
N MET A 172 -0.21 -22.75 27.88
CA MET A 172 -0.47 -21.68 26.90
C MET A 172 0.78 -20.81 26.73
N CYS A 173 1.12 -20.52 25.48
CA CYS A 173 2.23 -19.67 25.06
C CYS A 173 1.68 -18.35 24.48
N THR A 174 2.35 -17.23 24.79
CA THR A 174 1.96 -15.88 24.34
C THR A 174 3.01 -15.16 23.50
N LYS A 175 4.28 -15.59 23.57
CA LYS A 175 5.38 -15.02 22.78
C LYS A 175 5.65 -15.87 21.54
N LEU A 176 5.79 -15.23 20.38
CA LEU A 176 6.13 -15.86 19.09
C LEU A 176 7.64 -15.82 18.77
N TYR A 177 8.41 -15.08 19.56
CA TYR A 177 9.84 -14.83 19.41
C TYR A 177 10.44 -14.43 20.77
N ASP A 178 11.76 -14.49 20.90
CA ASP A 178 12.49 -14.01 22.08
C ASP A 178 13.21 -12.70 21.76
N GLU A 179 12.87 -11.64 22.49
CA GLU A 179 13.45 -10.30 22.34
C GLU A 179 14.87 -10.21 22.90
N SER A 180 15.23 -11.10 23.84
CA SER A 180 16.58 -11.15 24.41
C SER A 180 17.64 -11.66 23.43
N GLU A 181 17.22 -12.32 22.34
CA GLU A 181 18.11 -12.70 21.23
C GLU A 181 18.38 -11.56 20.24
N PHE A 182 17.74 -10.40 20.37
CA PHE A 182 17.91 -9.32 19.41
C PHE A 182 19.21 -8.56 19.66
N ARG A 183 19.94 -8.27 18.57
CA ARG A 183 21.12 -7.43 18.67
C ARG A 183 20.72 -6.00 19.06
N PRO A 184 21.50 -5.31 19.90
CA PRO A 184 21.30 -3.90 20.16
C PRO A 184 21.52 -3.09 18.87
N PHE A 185 20.85 -1.95 18.77
CA PHE A 185 21.10 -0.99 17.72
C PHE A 185 22.30 -0.11 18.12
N ASP A 186 23.27 0.04 17.23
CA ASP A 186 24.46 0.88 17.43
C ASP A 186 24.56 1.91 16.30
N PRO A 187 24.10 3.15 16.52
CA PRO A 187 24.17 4.23 15.53
C PRO A 187 25.59 4.56 15.06
N SER A 188 26.64 4.19 15.81
CA SER A 188 28.04 4.46 15.43
C SER A 188 28.54 3.58 14.29
N GLN A 189 27.87 2.45 14.05
CA GLN A 189 28.28 1.44 13.07
C GLN A 189 27.61 1.61 11.71
N GLU A 190 26.85 2.69 11.53
CA GLU A 190 26.12 2.99 10.31
C GLU A 190 27.04 3.37 9.12
N PRO A 191 26.60 3.13 7.86
CA PRO A 191 27.34 3.58 6.69
C PRO A 191 27.63 5.09 6.75
N ILE A 192 28.93 5.43 6.68
CA ILE A 192 29.40 6.81 6.65
C ILE A 192 28.92 7.51 5.38
N PHE A 193 28.66 8.81 5.46
CA PHE A 193 28.38 9.60 4.26
C PHE A 193 29.66 9.70 3.40
N PRO A 194 29.60 9.48 2.06
CA PRO A 194 30.79 9.47 1.22
C PRO A 194 31.60 10.78 1.27
N PRO A 195 32.89 10.77 1.70
CA PRO A 195 33.71 11.99 1.81
C PRO A 195 33.99 12.70 0.48
N GLU A 196 33.79 12.02 -0.65
CA GLU A 196 33.84 12.65 -1.97
C GLU A 196 32.68 13.63 -2.19
N LEU A 197 31.46 13.25 -1.79
CA LEU A 197 30.28 14.11 -1.90
C LEU A 197 30.37 15.33 -0.99
N ILE A 198 31.02 15.22 0.18
CA ILE A 198 31.35 16.39 1.03
C ILE A 198 32.16 17.41 0.24
N ARG A 199 33.24 16.96 -0.42
CA ARG A 199 34.13 17.83 -1.19
C ARG A 199 33.47 18.41 -2.45
N MET A 200 32.57 17.66 -3.09
CA MET A 200 31.76 18.16 -4.20
C MET A 200 30.78 19.26 -3.74
N ALA A 201 30.15 19.08 -2.58
CA ALA A 201 29.20 20.04 -2.03
C ALA A 201 29.90 21.36 -1.61
N GLU A 202 31.16 21.27 -1.18
CA GLU A 202 32.02 22.42 -0.82
C GLU A 202 32.55 23.22 -2.02
N ASP A 203 32.39 22.76 -3.27
CA ASP A 203 32.86 23.49 -4.46
C ASP A 203 32.02 24.76 -4.68
N PRO A 204 32.60 25.98 -4.60
CA PRO A 204 31.87 27.21 -4.85
C PRO A 204 31.48 27.39 -6.33
N GLN A 205 32.08 26.64 -7.26
CA GLN A 205 31.79 26.71 -8.69
C GLN A 205 30.67 25.76 -9.12
N LYS A 206 29.46 25.95 -8.57
CA LYS A 206 28.26 25.28 -9.08
C LYS A 206 28.08 25.58 -10.58
N LYS A 207 27.97 24.52 -11.39
CA LYS A 207 27.78 24.60 -12.85
C LYS A 207 26.43 24.04 -13.24
N THR A 208 25.81 24.63 -14.26
CA THR A 208 24.57 24.13 -14.83
C THR A 208 24.81 22.77 -15.48
N LEU A 209 24.05 21.77 -15.03
CA LEU A 209 24.16 20.39 -15.53
C LEU A 209 23.16 20.18 -16.65
N ILE A 210 23.59 19.55 -17.74
CA ILE A 210 22.75 19.20 -18.89
C ILE A 210 22.95 17.72 -19.18
N PHE A 211 21.88 16.93 -19.07
CA PHE A 211 21.85 15.52 -19.45
C PHE A 211 20.97 15.34 -20.68
N CYS A 212 21.50 14.73 -21.74
CA CYS A 212 20.78 14.48 -22.98
C CYS A 212 20.58 12.97 -23.14
N GLY A 213 19.33 12.51 -23.06
CA GLY A 213 18.94 11.19 -23.57
C GLY A 213 18.38 11.31 -24.99
N GLU A 214 18.04 10.19 -25.61
CA GLU A 214 17.51 10.09 -26.99
C GLU A 214 16.32 11.01 -27.27
N ARG A 215 15.45 11.20 -26.26
CA ARG A 215 14.16 11.91 -26.39
C ARG A 215 13.98 13.08 -25.43
N VAL A 216 14.81 13.20 -24.39
CA VAL A 216 14.61 14.17 -23.30
C VAL A 216 15.94 14.82 -22.91
N MET A 217 15.92 16.15 -22.83
CA MET A 217 16.98 16.97 -22.26
C MET A 217 16.59 17.40 -20.85
N TRP A 218 17.44 17.12 -19.86
CA TRP A 218 17.30 17.56 -18.49
C TRP A 218 18.31 18.66 -18.18
N ILE A 219 17.85 19.79 -17.64
CA ILE A 219 18.70 20.95 -17.32
C ILE A 219 18.53 21.30 -15.84
N SER A 220 19.62 21.27 -15.07
CA SER A 220 19.65 21.73 -13.67
C SER A 220 20.49 23.00 -13.57
N PRO A 221 19.86 24.19 -13.45
CA PRO A 221 20.58 25.47 -13.41
C PRO A 221 21.38 25.65 -12.11
N ALA A 222 22.53 26.34 -12.21
CA ALA A 222 23.40 26.64 -11.07
C ALA A 222 22.89 27.76 -10.15
N ASN A 223 22.06 28.67 -10.67
CA ASN A 223 21.59 29.87 -9.97
C ASN A 223 20.21 30.33 -10.48
N MET A 224 19.56 31.24 -9.74
CA MET A 224 18.25 31.79 -10.12
C MET A 224 18.23 32.57 -11.45
N SER A 225 19.33 33.22 -11.88
CA SER A 225 19.33 33.96 -13.16
C SER A 225 19.16 32.99 -14.34
N GLU A 226 19.93 31.90 -14.33
CA GLU A 226 19.84 30.86 -15.35
C GLU A 226 18.49 30.14 -15.33
N LEU A 227 17.88 29.91 -14.16
CA LEU A 227 16.51 29.37 -14.09
C LEU A 227 15.51 30.29 -14.81
N LEU A 228 15.59 31.61 -14.59
CA LEU A 228 14.68 32.58 -15.22
C LEU A 228 14.92 32.66 -16.73
N GLU A 229 16.17 32.60 -17.19
CA GLU A 229 16.51 32.55 -18.61
C GLU A 229 16.00 31.27 -19.29
N LEU A 230 16.21 30.11 -18.67
CA LEU A 230 15.68 28.82 -19.13
C LEU A 230 14.14 28.83 -19.15
N ARG A 231 13.49 29.46 -18.17
CA ARG A 231 12.02 29.58 -18.12
C ARG A 231 11.46 30.49 -19.22
N MET A 232 12.19 31.54 -19.60
CA MET A 232 11.86 32.37 -20.77
C MET A 232 12.10 31.63 -22.10
N LYS A 233 13.19 30.86 -22.19
CA LYS A 233 13.56 30.10 -23.40
C LYS A 233 12.65 28.89 -23.65
N TYR A 234 12.22 28.21 -22.59
CA TYR A 234 11.40 27.00 -22.63
C TYR A 234 10.16 27.12 -21.73
N PRO A 235 9.19 27.99 -22.07
CA PRO A 235 8.02 28.27 -21.22
C PRO A 235 7.07 27.07 -21.06
N THR A 236 7.16 26.07 -21.93
CA THR A 236 6.40 24.80 -21.85
C THR A 236 7.13 23.68 -21.11
N ALA A 237 8.43 23.82 -20.83
CA ALA A 237 9.17 22.81 -20.06
C ALA A 237 8.72 22.81 -18.59
N PRO A 238 8.35 21.67 -17.98
CA PRO A 238 7.97 21.62 -16.58
C PRO A 238 9.18 21.91 -15.69
N LEU A 239 8.92 22.57 -14.55
CA LEU A 239 9.85 22.62 -13.44
C LEU A 239 9.67 21.37 -12.59
N VAL A 240 10.70 20.53 -12.50
CA VAL A 240 10.65 19.24 -11.79
C VAL A 240 11.56 19.28 -10.57
N MET A 241 10.93 19.32 -9.40
CA MET A 241 11.57 19.08 -8.08
C MET A 241 11.33 17.60 -7.71
N GLY A 242 10.41 17.31 -6.78
CA GLY A 242 10.07 15.95 -6.33
C GLY A 242 9.45 14.99 -7.35
N ASN A 243 9.13 15.44 -8.57
CA ASN A 243 8.57 14.64 -9.67
C ASN A 243 7.23 13.87 -9.40
N THR A 244 6.62 14.02 -8.22
CA THR A 244 5.43 13.28 -7.78
C THR A 244 4.16 13.56 -8.59
N THR A 245 4.07 14.70 -9.28
CA THR A 245 3.02 14.98 -10.28
C THR A 245 3.45 14.59 -11.70
N VAL A 246 4.57 15.14 -12.18
CA VAL A 246 5.00 15.04 -13.60
C VAL A 246 5.35 13.61 -13.98
N GLY A 247 6.06 12.87 -13.12
CA GLY A 247 6.40 11.47 -13.35
C GLY A 247 5.15 10.57 -13.41
N LEU A 248 4.14 10.86 -12.60
CA LEU A 248 2.87 10.13 -12.58
C LEU A 248 2.06 10.39 -13.86
N ASN A 249 1.90 11.65 -14.25
CA ASN A 249 1.26 12.05 -15.50
C ASN A 249 1.96 11.42 -16.72
N LYS A 250 3.30 11.43 -16.75
CA LYS A 250 4.08 10.78 -17.82
C LYS A 250 3.82 9.27 -17.91
N LYS A 251 3.77 8.57 -16.76
CA LYS A 251 3.50 7.12 -16.76
C LYS A 251 2.05 6.77 -17.14
N LEU A 252 1.06 7.55 -16.68
CA LEU A 252 -0.35 7.14 -16.71
C LEU A 252 -1.26 7.91 -17.66
N LYS A 253 -0.92 9.16 -17.97
CA LYS A 253 -1.66 10.00 -18.94
C LYS A 253 -0.95 10.10 -20.29
N GLY A 254 0.27 9.57 -20.40
CA GLY A 254 1.09 9.67 -21.61
C GLY A 254 1.67 11.06 -21.87
N GLU A 255 1.69 11.93 -20.86
CA GLU A 255 2.27 13.28 -20.98
C GLU A 255 3.78 13.20 -21.29
N PHE A 256 4.22 13.88 -22.33
CA PHE A 256 5.61 13.86 -22.78
C PHE A 256 6.20 15.28 -22.85
N HIS A 257 7.40 15.44 -22.30
CA HIS A 257 8.14 16.70 -22.28
C HIS A 257 9.56 16.45 -22.82
N PRO A 258 9.96 17.04 -23.97
CA PRO A 258 11.29 16.86 -24.54
C PRO A 258 12.37 17.65 -23.79
N ILE A 259 11.99 18.64 -22.99
CA ILE A 259 12.88 19.44 -22.14
C ILE A 259 12.27 19.47 -20.73
N ILE A 260 13.09 19.21 -19.73
CA ILE A 260 12.77 19.31 -18.31
C ILE A 260 13.79 20.22 -17.63
N ILE A 261 13.33 21.12 -16.76
CA ILE A 261 14.20 21.99 -15.97
C ILE A 261 14.04 21.61 -14.49
N SER A 262 15.13 21.39 -13.77
CA SER A 262 15.09 20.95 -12.37
C SER A 262 15.90 21.87 -11.46
N PRO A 263 15.23 22.78 -10.72
CA PRO A 263 15.88 23.75 -9.85
C PRO A 263 16.19 23.22 -8.44
N THR A 264 16.27 21.90 -8.23
CA THR A 264 16.42 21.26 -6.91
C THR A 264 17.64 21.74 -6.13
N GLY A 265 18.75 22.07 -6.82
CA GLY A 265 19.99 22.55 -6.21
C GLY A 265 20.03 24.04 -5.83
N LEU A 266 18.93 24.79 -6.04
CA LEU A 266 18.86 26.23 -5.76
C LEU A 266 18.39 26.50 -4.33
N THR A 267 19.32 26.97 -3.49
CA THR A 267 19.07 27.34 -2.09
C THR A 267 18.08 28.49 -1.94
N GLU A 268 17.97 29.37 -2.94
CA GLU A 268 17.03 30.50 -2.97
C GLU A 268 15.55 30.05 -3.05
N LEU A 269 15.29 28.76 -3.30
CA LEU A 269 13.94 28.17 -3.23
C LEU A 269 13.69 27.41 -1.92
N ASN A 270 14.72 27.20 -1.10
CA ASN A 270 14.70 26.37 0.11
C ASN A 270 15.04 27.23 1.34
N PHE A 271 14.12 28.14 1.71
CA PHE A 271 14.30 29.07 2.82
C PHE A 271 13.04 29.18 3.70
N VAL A 272 13.20 29.70 4.91
CA VAL A 272 12.11 29.92 5.86
C VAL A 272 12.36 31.24 6.59
N ASP A 273 11.55 32.25 6.29
CA ASP A 273 11.62 33.56 6.94
C ASP A 273 10.46 33.74 7.91
N PHE A 274 10.78 34.12 9.14
CA PHE A 274 9.80 34.50 10.17
C PHE A 274 9.64 36.02 10.17
N THR A 275 8.42 36.49 10.00
CA THR A 275 8.05 37.90 9.97
C THR A 275 6.93 38.18 10.98
N ASP A 276 6.72 39.44 11.38
CA ASP A 276 5.63 39.82 12.28
C ASP A 276 4.24 39.44 11.72
N ASP A 277 4.10 39.44 10.39
CA ASP A 277 2.89 39.06 9.65
C ASP A 277 2.72 37.54 9.43
N GLY A 278 3.73 36.71 9.73
CA GLY A 278 3.67 35.25 9.55
C GLY A 278 4.96 34.60 9.02
N ILE A 279 4.85 33.38 8.50
CA ILE A 279 5.99 32.60 7.96
C ILE A 279 5.96 32.67 6.42
N THR A 280 7.10 33.01 5.80
CA THR A 280 7.33 32.78 4.37
C THR A 280 8.13 31.49 4.20
N ILE A 281 7.61 30.53 3.44
CA ILE A 281 8.25 29.25 3.15
C ILE A 281 8.61 29.19 1.67
N GLY A 282 9.85 28.82 1.36
CA GLY A 282 10.37 28.67 0.01
C GLY A 282 9.61 27.62 -0.81
N ALA A 283 9.47 27.87 -2.12
CA ALA A 283 8.71 27.02 -3.02
C ALA A 283 9.32 25.61 -3.23
N GLY A 284 10.62 25.46 -2.95
CA GLY A 284 11.34 24.19 -3.03
C GLY A 284 11.27 23.34 -1.76
N CYS A 285 10.94 23.93 -0.60
CA CYS A 285 10.75 23.19 0.65
C CYS A 285 9.72 22.06 0.48
N THR A 286 10.06 20.90 1.00
CA THR A 286 9.27 19.68 0.98
C THR A 286 8.04 19.80 1.89
N LEU A 287 7.03 18.96 1.66
CA LEU A 287 5.86 18.88 2.55
C LEU A 287 6.22 18.29 3.92
N ALA A 288 7.31 17.53 4.02
CA ALA A 288 7.88 17.06 5.29
C ALA A 288 8.49 18.23 6.09
N GLU A 289 9.40 19.00 5.51
CA GLU A 289 9.99 20.19 6.15
C GLU A 289 8.89 21.19 6.55
N MET A 290 7.94 21.46 5.65
CA MET A 290 6.78 22.32 5.94
C MET A 290 6.02 21.84 7.19
N LYS A 291 5.82 20.52 7.34
CA LYS A 291 5.18 19.97 8.54
C LYS A 291 6.01 20.24 9.80
N GLU A 292 7.33 20.06 9.76
CA GLU A 292 8.20 20.30 10.93
C GLU A 292 8.26 21.78 11.31
N ILE A 293 8.43 22.67 10.34
CA ILE A 293 8.41 24.14 10.52
C ILE A 293 7.10 24.57 11.19
N LEU A 294 5.96 24.11 10.67
CA LEU A 294 4.66 24.44 11.23
C LEU A 294 4.44 23.84 12.62
N ALA A 295 4.91 22.60 12.87
CA ALA A 295 4.81 21.97 14.18
C ALA A 295 5.65 22.70 15.25
N SER A 296 6.89 23.07 14.89
CA SER A 296 7.81 23.85 15.72
C SER A 296 7.29 25.27 16.00
N THR A 297 6.55 25.86 15.06
CA THR A 297 5.92 27.18 15.28
C THR A 297 4.66 27.07 16.13
N VAL A 298 3.83 26.04 15.91
CA VAL A 298 2.58 25.78 16.64
C VAL A 298 2.78 25.49 18.13
N SER A 299 3.97 25.03 18.54
CA SER A 299 4.35 24.84 19.95
C SER A 299 4.93 26.10 20.62
N LYS A 300 5.39 27.09 19.84
CA LYS A 300 6.01 28.33 20.35
C LYS A 300 5.05 29.53 20.36
N GLU A 301 4.23 29.67 19.33
CA GLU A 301 3.35 30.82 19.15
C GLU A 301 1.94 30.61 19.75
N PRO A 302 1.27 31.67 20.24
CA PRO A 302 -0.09 31.61 20.77
C PRO A 302 -1.09 30.93 19.83
N LYS A 303 -2.11 30.30 20.42
CA LYS A 303 -3.12 29.51 19.67
C LYS A 303 -3.84 30.35 18.61
N GLU A 304 -4.01 31.63 18.90
CA GLU A 304 -4.73 32.63 18.14
C GLU A 304 -4.05 32.90 16.80
N LYS A 305 -2.72 33.09 16.80
CA LYS A 305 -1.91 33.34 15.60
C LYS A 305 -1.72 32.11 14.70
N THR A 306 -1.87 30.92 15.27
CA THR A 306 -1.41 29.66 14.66
C THR A 306 -2.54 28.77 14.13
N LYS A 307 -3.74 29.33 13.92
CA LYS A 307 -4.93 28.60 13.45
C LYS A 307 -4.73 28.00 12.04
N THR A 308 -4.20 28.78 11.09
CA THR A 308 -3.87 28.30 9.72
C THR A 308 -2.84 27.17 9.76
N TYR A 309 -1.81 27.30 10.60
CA TYR A 309 -0.75 26.30 10.73
C TYR A 309 -1.30 24.98 11.29
N ARG A 310 -2.21 25.02 12.27
CA ARG A 310 -2.90 23.81 12.76
C ARG A 310 -3.81 23.16 11.72
N ALA A 311 -4.48 23.96 10.87
CA ALA A 311 -5.29 23.42 9.77
C ALA A 311 -4.40 22.70 8.73
N LEU A 312 -3.28 23.33 8.34
CA LEU A 312 -2.28 22.72 7.44
C LEU A 312 -1.68 21.44 8.04
N LEU A 313 -1.25 21.47 9.31
CA LEU A 313 -0.73 20.29 10.02
C LEU A 313 -1.74 19.14 10.07
N LYS A 314 -3.03 19.41 10.27
CA LYS A 314 -4.08 18.38 10.28
C LYS A 314 -4.08 17.61 8.96
N HIS A 315 -4.04 18.31 7.82
CA HIS A 315 -4.04 17.65 6.51
C HIS A 315 -2.68 17.04 6.16
N LEU A 316 -1.56 17.71 6.47
CA LEU A 316 -0.19 17.21 6.24
C LEU A 316 0.10 15.88 6.96
N ARG A 317 -0.50 15.64 8.15
CA ARG A 317 -0.41 14.33 8.82
C ARG A 317 -0.93 13.19 7.95
N THR A 318 -2.09 13.38 7.31
CA THR A 318 -2.77 12.35 6.51
C THR A 318 -2.39 12.32 5.02
N LEU A 319 -1.67 13.35 4.54
CA LEU A 319 -1.33 13.56 3.13
C LEU A 319 -0.21 12.61 2.72
N ALA A 320 -0.56 11.61 1.89
CA ALA A 320 0.33 10.57 1.40
C ALA A 320 1.09 9.81 2.52
N GLY A 321 2.13 9.07 2.16
CA GLY A 321 3.13 8.54 3.11
C GLY A 321 4.32 9.49 3.28
N GLN A 322 5.17 9.21 4.27
CA GLN A 322 6.37 10.01 4.57
C GLN A 322 7.28 10.20 3.35
N GLN A 323 7.48 9.14 2.56
CA GLN A 323 8.32 9.11 1.37
C GLN A 323 7.87 10.15 0.31
N ILE A 324 6.55 10.27 0.12
CA ILE A 324 5.97 11.25 -0.82
C ILE A 324 6.06 12.66 -0.23
N ARG A 325 5.93 12.83 1.09
CA ARG A 325 6.10 14.15 1.75
C ARG A 325 7.55 14.64 1.71
N ASN A 326 8.53 13.74 1.81
CA ASN A 326 9.96 14.04 1.66
C ASN A 326 10.32 14.45 0.21
N MET A 327 9.57 13.99 -0.78
CA MET A 327 9.82 14.33 -2.19
C MET A 327 9.02 15.55 -2.66
N ALA A 328 7.71 15.58 -2.38
CA ALA A 328 6.80 16.61 -2.87
C ALA A 328 7.14 17.98 -2.25
N THR A 329 7.26 19.01 -3.09
CA THR A 329 7.55 20.38 -2.66
C THR A 329 6.28 21.23 -2.57
N LEU A 330 6.26 22.22 -1.67
CA LEU A 330 5.15 23.16 -1.50
C LEU A 330 4.80 23.86 -2.82
N GLY A 331 5.80 24.40 -3.52
CA GLY A 331 5.61 25.05 -4.81
C GLY A 331 5.08 24.11 -5.88
N GLY A 332 5.59 22.87 -5.94
CA GLY A 332 5.09 21.84 -6.85
C GLY A 332 3.63 21.46 -6.57
N HIS A 333 3.24 21.35 -5.30
CA HIS A 333 1.88 21.02 -4.89
C HIS A 333 0.89 22.13 -5.25
N VAL A 334 1.25 23.40 -4.98
CA VAL A 334 0.43 24.58 -5.33
C VAL A 334 0.32 24.73 -6.85
N ALA A 335 1.46 24.64 -7.58
CA ALA A 335 1.49 24.81 -9.03
C ALA A 335 0.76 23.70 -9.80
N SER A 336 0.70 22.48 -9.25
CA SER A 336 -0.03 21.35 -9.87
C SER A 336 -1.55 21.55 -9.92
N LYS A 337 -2.12 22.39 -9.03
CA LYS A 337 -3.55 22.76 -9.00
C LYS A 337 -4.55 21.60 -8.98
N HIS A 338 -4.15 20.45 -8.45
CA HIS A 338 -5.00 19.25 -8.32
C HIS A 338 -6.34 19.57 -7.66
N ASP A 339 -7.44 19.08 -8.23
CA ASP A 339 -8.79 19.17 -7.67
C ASP A 339 -8.92 18.46 -6.31
N TYR A 340 -8.09 17.44 -6.08
CA TYR A 340 -7.94 16.70 -4.81
C TYR A 340 -6.88 17.27 -3.86
N SER A 341 -6.33 18.46 -4.11
CA SER A 341 -5.32 19.06 -3.22
C SER A 341 -5.89 19.26 -1.81
N ASP A 342 -5.30 18.61 -0.80
CA ASP A 342 -5.65 18.80 0.61
C ASP A 342 -5.10 20.12 1.19
N ILE A 343 -4.16 20.77 0.50
CA ILE A 343 -3.46 21.98 0.98
C ILE A 343 -4.05 23.25 0.35
N ASN A 344 -4.35 23.25 -0.96
CA ASN A 344 -4.80 24.45 -1.67
C ASN A 344 -6.09 25.07 -1.08
N PRO A 345 -7.14 24.31 -0.70
CA PRO A 345 -8.32 24.89 -0.04
C PRO A 345 -7.99 25.63 1.27
N ILE A 346 -7.00 25.14 2.02
CA ILE A 346 -6.56 25.76 3.28
C ILE A 346 -5.77 27.03 3.00
N LEU A 347 -4.82 27.01 2.05
CA LEU A 347 -4.06 28.20 1.67
C LEU A 347 -4.97 29.29 1.09
N SER A 348 -5.98 28.91 0.29
CA SER A 348 -7.01 29.84 -0.20
C SER A 348 -7.86 30.42 0.93
N ALA A 349 -8.36 29.59 1.86
CA ALA A 349 -9.08 30.05 3.05
C ALA A 349 -8.21 30.94 3.95
N GLY A 350 -6.90 30.70 3.99
CA GLY A 350 -5.91 31.46 4.75
C GLY A 350 -5.42 32.75 4.10
N LYS A 351 -5.92 33.14 2.92
CA LYS A 351 -5.43 34.31 2.14
C LYS A 351 -3.89 34.27 1.89
N THR A 352 -3.32 33.07 1.68
CA THR A 352 -1.88 32.90 1.43
C THR A 352 -1.41 33.66 0.18
N ILE A 353 -0.30 34.39 0.31
CA ILE A 353 0.33 35.15 -0.77
C ILE A 353 1.33 34.26 -1.51
N LEU A 354 1.37 34.35 -2.85
CA LEU A 354 2.35 33.67 -3.68
C LEU A 354 3.34 34.67 -4.27
N ASN A 355 4.60 34.61 -3.80
CA ASN A 355 5.69 35.47 -4.29
C ASN A 355 6.18 34.95 -5.65
N LEU A 356 5.58 35.46 -6.73
CA LEU A 356 5.95 35.09 -8.10
C LEU A 356 7.13 35.91 -8.60
N ILE A 357 8.30 35.26 -8.75
CA ILE A 357 9.49 35.89 -9.33
C ILE A 357 9.37 35.87 -10.85
N SER A 358 9.25 37.06 -11.44
CA SER A 358 9.42 37.32 -12.87
C SER A 358 10.21 38.62 -13.05
N LYS A 359 10.44 39.07 -14.27
CA LYS A 359 11.02 40.39 -14.56
C LYS A 359 9.98 41.52 -14.36
N GLY A 360 9.36 41.60 -13.16
CA GLY A 360 8.28 42.55 -12.82
C GLY A 360 7.61 42.30 -11.45
N LYS A 361 7.02 43.34 -10.84
CA LYS A 361 6.57 43.45 -9.42
C LYS A 361 5.41 42.52 -8.96
N ILE A 362 5.32 42.36 -7.63
CA ILE A 362 4.34 41.57 -6.84
C ILE A 362 3.52 42.49 -5.88
N PRO A 363 2.25 42.16 -5.54
CA PRO A 363 1.53 42.73 -4.38
C PRO A 363 1.01 41.69 -3.33
N ASN A 364 0.82 42.14 -2.07
CA ASN A 364 0.37 41.39 -0.86
C ASN A 364 -1.15 41.62 -0.57
N TYR A 365 -1.90 40.92 0.32
CA TYR A 365 -1.85 40.91 1.81
C TYR A 365 -2.97 40.04 2.50
N LEU A 366 -2.87 39.88 3.85
CA LEU A 366 -3.94 39.80 4.91
C LEU A 366 -4.41 38.46 5.56
N PHE A 367 -4.65 38.51 6.89
CA PHE A 367 -4.92 37.39 7.84
C PHE A 367 -6.39 37.28 8.32
N TRP A 368 -6.70 36.30 9.20
CA TRP A 368 -8.07 35.90 9.62
C TRP A 368 -8.25 35.54 11.10
N ASP A 369 -9.48 35.68 11.62
CA ASP A 369 -9.84 35.33 13.01
C ASP A 369 -10.00 33.82 13.23
N PHE A 370 -10.69 33.08 12.36
CA PHE A 370 -10.92 31.63 12.49
C PHE A 370 -10.72 30.92 11.15
N ILE A 371 -10.08 29.75 11.18
CA ILE A 371 -9.90 28.88 10.01
C ILE A 371 -9.95 27.41 10.45
N THR A 372 -10.59 26.56 9.65
CA THR A 372 -10.62 25.11 9.84
C THR A 372 -10.47 24.37 8.52
N ALA A 373 -10.10 23.10 8.59
CA ALA A 373 -10.01 22.20 7.46
C ALA A 373 -10.67 20.86 7.76
N GLN A 374 -11.30 20.29 6.74
CA GLN A 374 -11.96 18.98 6.75
C GLN A 374 -11.59 18.21 5.49
N ARG A 375 -11.51 16.88 5.60
CA ARG A 375 -11.32 15.96 4.47
C ARG A 375 -11.99 14.63 4.77
N GLN A 376 -12.49 13.99 3.72
CA GLN A 376 -13.01 12.63 3.73
C GLN A 376 -12.39 11.86 2.58
N ALA A 377 -11.95 10.63 2.82
CA ALA A 377 -11.27 9.76 1.86
C ALA A 377 -11.67 8.29 2.09
N GLN A 378 -11.32 7.39 1.18
CA GLN A 378 -11.62 5.95 1.31
C GLN A 378 -10.97 5.31 2.56
N ARG A 379 -9.85 5.87 3.02
CA ARG A 379 -9.17 5.53 4.28
C ARG A 379 -8.53 6.78 4.89
N PHE A 380 -8.21 6.76 6.18
CA PHE A 380 -7.74 7.94 6.91
C PHE A 380 -6.49 8.59 6.32
N GLU A 381 -5.49 7.79 5.95
CA GLU A 381 -4.18 8.26 5.49
C GLU A 381 -3.84 7.71 4.11
N ASN A 382 -2.90 8.38 3.43
CA ASN A 382 -2.32 7.89 2.19
C ASN A 382 -3.40 7.56 1.11
N ALA A 383 -4.42 8.42 1.02
CA ALA A 383 -5.52 8.35 0.06
C ALA A 383 -5.99 9.76 -0.33
N PHE A 384 -6.32 9.96 -1.61
CA PHE A 384 -6.90 11.22 -2.08
C PHE A 384 -8.28 11.44 -1.46
N ALA A 385 -8.63 12.71 -1.22
CA ALA A 385 -9.96 13.06 -0.75
C ALA A 385 -11.05 12.71 -1.79
N ILE A 386 -12.22 12.34 -1.28
CA ILE A 386 -13.50 12.28 -2.00
C ILE A 386 -14.13 13.68 -2.03
N VAL A 387 -14.05 14.40 -0.90
CA VAL A 387 -14.25 15.85 -0.76
C VAL A 387 -13.31 16.34 0.34
N ASN A 388 -12.73 17.51 0.16
CA ASN A 388 -12.04 18.26 1.22
C ASN A 388 -12.50 19.72 1.22
N ALA A 389 -12.23 20.44 2.31
CA ALA A 389 -12.60 21.83 2.44
C ALA A 389 -11.63 22.62 3.33
N GLY A 390 -11.47 23.90 2.99
CA GLY A 390 -10.88 24.93 3.83
C GLY A 390 -11.89 26.06 4.03
N MET A 391 -12.15 26.43 5.28
CA MET A 391 -13.16 27.43 5.63
C MET A 391 -12.62 28.42 6.65
N SER A 392 -12.88 29.71 6.46
CA SER A 392 -12.47 30.78 7.38
C SER A 392 -13.57 31.81 7.60
N VAL A 393 -13.65 32.35 8.81
CA VAL A 393 -14.63 33.36 9.22
C VAL A 393 -13.96 34.41 10.11
N GLN A 394 -14.38 35.67 9.96
CA GLN A 394 -14.06 36.80 10.81
C GLN A 394 -15.36 37.45 11.29
N PHE A 395 -15.41 37.87 12.55
CA PHE A 395 -16.59 38.46 13.18
C PHE A 395 -16.42 39.97 13.40
N GLY A 396 -17.53 40.66 13.67
CA GLY A 396 -17.48 41.98 14.31
C GLY A 396 -16.96 41.86 15.75
N GLU A 397 -16.15 42.82 16.19
CA GLU A 397 -15.52 42.81 17.52
C GLU A 397 -16.56 42.65 18.64
N GLY A 398 -16.38 41.63 19.48
CA GLY A 398 -17.33 41.31 20.56
C GLY A 398 -18.71 40.80 20.09
N THR A 399 -18.84 40.28 18.85
CA THR A 399 -20.12 39.78 18.30
C THR A 399 -19.97 38.41 17.63
N ASN A 400 -21.10 37.79 17.29
CA ASN A 400 -21.19 36.67 16.34
C ASN A 400 -21.66 37.10 14.94
N ILE A 401 -21.58 38.39 14.59
CA ILE A 401 -22.00 38.91 13.28
C ILE A 401 -20.87 38.71 12.27
N ILE A 402 -21.15 37.99 11.19
CA ILE A 402 -20.16 37.65 10.15
C ILE A 402 -19.70 38.92 9.43
N LYS A 403 -18.40 39.21 9.49
CA LYS A 403 -17.77 40.36 8.82
C LYS A 403 -17.11 39.96 7.49
N ASP A 404 -16.45 38.80 7.45
CA ASP A 404 -15.92 38.19 6.22
C ASP A 404 -15.95 36.66 6.39
N LEU A 405 -16.22 35.93 5.32
CA LEU A 405 -16.40 34.47 5.29
C LEU A 405 -15.84 33.94 3.96
N LYS A 406 -15.15 32.81 4.00
CA LYS A 406 -14.71 32.07 2.80
C LYS A 406 -14.87 30.57 3.02
N MET A 407 -15.32 29.88 1.97
CA MET A 407 -15.45 28.44 1.92
C MET A 407 -14.91 27.93 0.59
N PHE A 408 -13.92 27.04 0.64
CA PHE A 408 -13.28 26.43 -0.52
C PHE A 408 -13.40 24.91 -0.42
N PHE A 409 -13.67 24.24 -1.54
CA PHE A 409 -13.90 22.81 -1.62
C PHE A 409 -13.09 22.18 -2.77
N GLY A 410 -12.46 21.02 -2.52
CA GLY A 410 -11.86 20.18 -3.57
C GLY A 410 -12.80 19.06 -4.01
N ARG A 411 -12.50 18.42 -5.16
CA ARG A 411 -13.24 17.28 -5.76
C ARG A 411 -14.72 17.48 -6.10
N VAL A 412 -15.22 18.71 -5.98
CA VAL A 412 -16.57 19.15 -6.38
C VAL A 412 -16.59 19.85 -7.75
N GLY A 413 -15.42 19.95 -8.41
CA GLY A 413 -15.22 20.57 -9.72
C GLY A 413 -13.83 20.20 -10.27
N PRO A 414 -13.42 20.72 -11.43
CA PRO A 414 -12.15 20.38 -12.09
C PRO A 414 -10.90 20.97 -11.40
N THR A 415 -11.09 21.87 -10.43
CA THR A 415 -10.08 22.46 -9.54
C THR A 415 -10.72 22.68 -8.17
N THR A 416 -9.97 23.21 -7.19
CA THR A 416 -10.60 23.80 -5.99
C THR A 416 -11.63 24.87 -6.38
N VAL A 417 -12.82 24.80 -5.80
CA VAL A 417 -13.96 25.70 -6.04
C VAL A 417 -14.21 26.57 -4.80
N SER A 418 -14.60 27.83 -5.01
CA SER A 418 -15.02 28.75 -3.95
C SER A 418 -16.54 28.90 -3.94
N ALA A 419 -17.18 28.88 -2.77
CA ALA A 419 -18.60 29.20 -2.59
C ALA A 419 -18.80 30.71 -2.37
N SER A 420 -18.26 31.54 -3.28
CA SER A 420 -18.15 32.99 -3.06
C SER A 420 -19.51 33.68 -2.96
N LYS A 421 -20.50 33.30 -3.78
CA LYS A 421 -21.84 33.92 -3.76
C LYS A 421 -22.61 33.54 -2.50
N THR A 422 -22.41 32.34 -1.99
CA THR A 422 -22.94 31.90 -0.70
C THR A 422 -22.29 32.70 0.42
N CYS A 423 -20.97 32.82 0.43
CA CYS A 423 -20.25 33.60 1.44
C CYS A 423 -20.68 35.08 1.47
N GLU A 424 -20.84 35.72 0.30
CA GLU A 424 -21.29 37.11 0.18
C GLU A 424 -22.69 37.35 0.77
N GLN A 425 -23.63 36.42 0.57
CA GLN A 425 -25.00 36.51 1.11
C GLN A 425 -25.08 36.28 2.63
N LEU A 426 -24.07 35.65 3.23
CA LEU A 426 -24.01 35.37 4.67
C LEU A 426 -23.29 36.47 5.48
N ILE A 427 -22.63 37.43 4.81
CA ILE A 427 -22.04 38.60 5.50
C ILE A 427 -23.17 39.41 6.16
N GLY A 428 -22.95 39.83 7.41
CA GLY A 428 -23.92 40.53 8.24
C GLY A 428 -24.93 39.64 8.97
N LYS A 429 -24.97 38.32 8.71
CA LYS A 429 -25.79 37.37 9.47
C LYS A 429 -25.14 37.05 10.82
N GLN A 430 -25.95 36.62 11.79
CA GLN A 430 -25.45 36.08 13.07
C GLN A 430 -25.07 34.60 12.95
N TRP A 431 -24.09 34.13 13.73
CA TRP A 431 -23.70 32.72 13.78
C TRP A 431 -24.71 31.88 14.58
N ASN A 432 -25.79 31.44 13.92
CA ASN A 432 -26.89 30.66 14.51
C ASN A 432 -27.40 29.55 13.56
N ASP A 433 -28.39 28.79 14.01
CA ASP A 433 -28.96 27.65 13.25
C ASP A 433 -29.72 28.09 11.97
N GLU A 434 -30.25 29.32 11.94
CA GLU A 434 -30.87 29.91 10.74
C GLU A 434 -29.83 30.17 9.65
N MET A 435 -28.70 30.79 10.02
CA MET A 435 -27.55 31.03 9.15
C MET A 435 -26.97 29.71 8.62
N LEU A 436 -26.82 28.70 9.48
CA LEU A 436 -26.41 27.35 9.07
C LEU A 436 -27.37 26.76 8.02
N SER A 437 -28.68 26.85 8.26
CA SER A 437 -29.70 26.32 7.35
C SER A 437 -29.69 27.04 6.00
N GLU A 438 -29.54 28.36 6.01
CA GLU A 438 -29.42 29.20 4.81
C GLU A 438 -28.13 28.88 4.03
N ALA A 439 -27.00 28.73 4.73
CA ALA A 439 -25.70 28.37 4.14
C ALA A 439 -25.74 26.99 3.45
N CYS A 440 -26.33 25.99 4.09
CA CYS A 440 -26.48 24.64 3.54
C CYS A 440 -27.35 24.61 2.27
N ARG A 441 -28.38 25.46 2.18
CA ARG A 441 -29.18 25.59 0.94
C ARG A 441 -28.38 26.31 -0.15
N LEU A 442 -27.86 27.50 0.14
CA LEU A 442 -27.16 28.35 -0.83
C LEU A 442 -25.94 27.66 -1.44
N VAL A 443 -25.14 26.92 -0.66
CA VAL A 443 -23.96 26.22 -1.18
C VAL A 443 -24.32 25.08 -2.15
N LEU A 444 -25.46 24.41 -1.95
CA LEU A 444 -25.92 23.31 -2.80
C LEU A 444 -26.57 23.80 -4.09
N ASP A 445 -27.06 25.06 -4.10
CA ASP A 445 -27.51 25.80 -5.26
C ASP A 445 -26.30 26.35 -6.08
N GLU A 446 -25.23 26.80 -5.41
CA GLU A 446 -24.01 27.33 -6.05
C GLU A 446 -23.08 26.22 -6.60
N ILE A 447 -22.80 25.17 -5.80
CA ILE A 447 -21.87 24.09 -6.18
C ILE A 447 -22.66 22.91 -6.78
N ARG A 448 -22.85 22.98 -8.10
CA ARG A 448 -23.54 21.94 -8.87
C ARG A 448 -22.57 20.87 -9.39
N ILE A 449 -22.62 19.69 -8.79
CA ILE A 449 -21.94 18.48 -9.28
C ILE A 449 -22.88 17.75 -10.28
N PRO A 450 -22.49 17.54 -11.55
CA PRO A 450 -23.34 16.83 -12.51
C PRO A 450 -23.38 15.31 -12.24
N PRO A 451 -24.46 14.59 -12.60
CA PRO A 451 -24.54 13.12 -12.45
C PRO A 451 -23.43 12.35 -13.18
N THR A 452 -22.85 12.96 -14.23
CA THR A 452 -21.74 12.43 -15.03
C THR A 452 -20.35 12.83 -14.53
N ALA A 453 -20.24 13.43 -13.33
CA ALA A 453 -18.96 13.87 -12.77
C ALA A 453 -17.96 12.71 -12.60
N VAL A 454 -16.69 12.98 -12.91
CA VAL A 454 -15.59 12.03 -12.73
C VAL A 454 -15.45 11.63 -11.25
N GLY A 455 -15.16 10.35 -11.01
CA GLY A 455 -15.13 9.75 -9.67
C GLY A 455 -16.50 9.58 -8.99
N GLY A 456 -17.61 9.88 -9.69
CA GLY A 456 -18.97 9.56 -9.24
C GLY A 456 -19.34 10.09 -7.85
N MET A 457 -20.07 9.26 -7.08
CA MET A 457 -20.48 9.51 -5.70
C MET A 457 -21.23 10.84 -5.47
N VAL A 458 -22.02 11.29 -6.45
CA VAL A 458 -22.55 12.67 -6.49
C VAL A 458 -23.34 13.06 -5.24
N GLU A 459 -24.31 12.25 -4.81
CA GLU A 459 -25.10 12.54 -3.61
C GLU A 459 -24.25 12.51 -2.33
N TYR A 460 -23.32 11.57 -2.22
CA TYR A 460 -22.40 11.50 -1.07
C TYR A 460 -21.48 12.74 -1.02
N LYS A 461 -20.95 13.20 -2.17
CA LYS A 461 -20.17 14.45 -2.26
C LYS A 461 -21.02 15.66 -1.86
N ARG A 462 -22.29 15.74 -2.29
CA ARG A 462 -23.23 16.81 -1.89
C ARG A 462 -23.49 16.81 -0.38
N THR A 463 -23.70 15.64 0.22
CA THR A 463 -23.84 15.48 1.68
C THR A 463 -22.57 15.90 2.43
N LEU A 464 -21.38 15.55 1.93
CA LEU A 464 -20.11 15.94 2.57
C LEU A 464 -19.89 17.46 2.60
N ILE A 465 -20.33 18.21 1.57
CA ILE A 465 -20.27 19.69 1.57
C ILE A 465 -21.01 20.25 2.79
N ILE A 466 -22.27 19.87 2.99
CA ILE A 466 -23.09 20.37 4.11
C ILE A 466 -22.64 19.81 5.46
N SER A 467 -22.19 18.55 5.53
CA SER A 467 -21.60 17.98 6.76
C SER A 467 -20.33 18.72 7.20
N PHE A 468 -19.49 19.17 6.26
CA PHE A 468 -18.30 19.96 6.60
C PHE A 468 -18.65 21.37 7.07
N ILE A 469 -19.69 22.01 6.50
CA ILE A 469 -20.22 23.29 7.00
C ILE A 469 -20.77 23.09 8.42
N PHE A 470 -21.51 22.01 8.69
CA PHE A 470 -22.01 21.70 10.03
C PHE A 470 -20.88 21.48 11.04
N LYS A 471 -19.84 20.70 10.69
CA LYS A 471 -18.65 20.55 11.54
C LYS A 471 -17.90 21.88 11.75
N PHE A 472 -17.87 22.78 10.76
CA PHE A 472 -17.30 24.12 10.91
C PHE A 472 -18.12 25.01 11.84
N TYR A 473 -19.44 25.05 11.65
CA TYR A 473 -20.41 25.76 12.50
C TYR A 473 -20.22 25.41 13.98
N LEU A 474 -20.27 24.11 14.31
CA LEU A 474 -20.04 23.61 15.66
C LEU A 474 -18.64 23.97 16.17
N LYS A 475 -17.59 23.83 15.34
CA LYS A 475 -16.21 24.10 15.78
C LYS A 475 -15.99 25.57 16.12
N VAL A 476 -16.61 26.48 15.37
CA VAL A 476 -16.59 27.92 15.65
C VAL A 476 -17.44 28.26 16.88
N LEU A 477 -18.65 27.71 17.00
CA LEU A 477 -19.52 27.91 18.17
C LEU A 477 -18.81 27.50 19.48
N ARG A 478 -18.06 26.38 19.47
CA ARG A 478 -17.25 25.94 20.62
C ARG A 478 -16.19 26.94 21.04
N GLU A 479 -15.57 27.63 20.08
CA GLU A 479 -14.49 28.57 20.37
C GLU A 479 -15.06 29.97 20.71
N LEU A 480 -16.21 30.36 20.15
CA LEU A 480 -16.97 31.53 20.61
C LEU A 480 -17.42 31.36 22.07
N HIS A 481 -18.03 30.23 22.43
CA HIS A 481 -18.43 29.93 23.82
C HIS A 481 -17.24 29.93 24.80
N LYS A 482 -16.02 29.57 24.36
CA LYS A 482 -14.81 29.69 25.19
C LYS A 482 -14.32 31.12 25.37
N LEU A 483 -14.62 32.02 24.43
CA LEU A 483 -14.26 33.43 24.53
C LEU A 483 -15.24 34.19 25.43
N ASP A 484 -16.54 33.97 25.26
CA ASP A 484 -17.58 34.47 26.18
C ASP A 484 -18.72 33.44 26.38
N PRO A 485 -18.67 32.67 27.49
CA PRO A 485 -19.72 31.71 27.84
C PRO A 485 -21.08 32.35 28.16
N ARG A 486 -21.15 33.66 28.42
CA ARG A 486 -22.39 34.39 28.72
C ARG A 486 -23.10 34.85 27.46
N MET A 487 -22.34 35.18 26.42
CA MET A 487 -22.87 35.69 25.15
C MET A 487 -23.21 34.59 24.15
N PHE A 488 -22.49 33.47 24.17
CA PHE A 488 -22.65 32.40 23.18
C PHE A 488 -23.04 31.07 23.86
N PRO A 489 -24.04 30.33 23.32
CA PRO A 489 -24.52 29.09 23.95
C PRO A 489 -23.49 27.96 23.85
N GLU A 490 -23.52 27.03 24.82
CA GLU A 490 -22.75 25.79 24.73
C GLU A 490 -23.35 24.86 23.66
N ILE A 491 -22.51 24.05 23.03
CA ILE A 491 -22.94 23.01 22.09
C ILE A 491 -23.71 21.91 22.85
N PRO A 492 -24.87 21.45 22.33
CA PRO A 492 -25.61 20.33 22.90
C PRO A 492 -24.73 19.10 23.15
N GLY A 493 -24.90 18.44 24.29
CA GLY A 493 -24.07 17.29 24.68
C GLY A 493 -24.02 16.17 23.63
N THR A 494 -25.14 15.93 22.96
CA THR A 494 -25.30 14.98 21.84
C THR A 494 -24.49 15.33 20.59
N SER A 495 -24.04 16.57 20.44
CA SER A 495 -23.26 17.06 19.29
C SER A 495 -21.78 17.26 19.59
N LYS A 496 -21.32 16.97 20.82
CA LYS A 496 -19.89 17.15 21.19
C LYS A 496 -18.96 16.19 20.44
N SER A 497 -19.37 14.93 20.27
CA SER A 497 -18.63 13.89 19.53
C SER A 497 -18.42 14.23 18.05
N ALA A 498 -19.30 15.03 17.44
CA ALA A 498 -19.13 15.48 16.04
C ALA A 498 -17.87 16.33 15.80
N LEU A 499 -17.25 16.85 16.88
CA LEU A 499 -16.01 17.62 16.87
C LEU A 499 -14.78 16.82 17.33
N GLU A 500 -14.96 15.55 17.67
CA GLU A 500 -13.87 14.63 17.96
C GLU A 500 -13.32 14.08 16.62
N GLU A 501 -12.00 13.84 16.59
CA GLU A 501 -11.30 13.37 15.39
C GLU A 501 -10.71 12.00 15.73
N PHE A 502 -10.93 11.00 14.86
CA PHE A 502 -10.43 9.64 15.11
C PHE A 502 -8.91 9.63 15.18
N ALA A 503 -8.37 9.46 16.39
CA ALA A 503 -6.94 9.29 16.59
C ALA A 503 -6.49 7.97 15.93
N ILE A 504 -5.45 8.06 15.08
CA ILE A 504 -4.72 6.91 14.56
C ILE A 504 -4.10 6.22 15.78
N LYS A 505 -4.60 5.02 16.12
CA LYS A 505 -4.08 4.22 17.23
C LYS A 505 -3.18 3.13 16.67
N ILE A 506 -2.11 2.86 17.40
CA ILE A 506 -1.14 1.83 17.06
C ILE A 506 -1.79 0.46 17.29
N PRO A 507 -1.68 -0.50 16.35
CA PRO A 507 -2.09 -1.87 16.60
C PRO A 507 -1.44 -2.42 17.86
N GLN A 508 -2.27 -2.91 18.78
CA GLN A 508 -1.89 -3.70 19.93
C GLN A 508 -2.60 -5.04 19.81
N GLY A 509 -1.89 -6.14 20.10
CA GLY A 509 -2.45 -7.47 20.00
C GLY A 509 -1.79 -8.39 21.01
N ILE A 510 -2.57 -9.35 21.51
CA ILE A 510 -2.08 -10.49 22.27
C ILE A 510 -2.33 -11.70 21.39
N GLN A 511 -1.32 -12.53 21.19
CA GLN A 511 -1.48 -13.83 20.54
C GLN A 511 -1.41 -14.93 21.60
N MET A 512 -2.22 -15.96 21.46
CA MET A 512 -2.25 -17.10 22.39
C MET A 512 -2.30 -18.39 21.57
N PHE A 513 -1.41 -19.33 21.88
CA PHE A 513 -1.34 -20.63 21.21
C PHE A 513 -0.87 -21.70 22.19
N GLN A 514 -1.22 -22.95 21.94
CA GLN A 514 -0.79 -24.08 22.76
C GLN A 514 0.73 -24.30 22.61
N CYS A 515 1.46 -24.36 23.72
CA CYS A 515 2.87 -24.76 23.69
C CYS A 515 2.98 -26.25 23.30
N VAL A 516 4.11 -26.63 22.69
CA VAL A 516 4.43 -28.05 22.44
C VAL A 516 4.48 -28.88 23.72
N ASP A 517 4.38 -30.21 23.59
CA ASP A 517 4.60 -31.15 24.70
C ASP A 517 6.00 -30.92 25.30
N PRO A 518 6.14 -30.72 26.63
CA PRO A 518 7.44 -30.63 27.28
C PRO A 518 8.39 -31.82 27.05
N HIS A 519 7.88 -32.97 26.62
CA HIS A 519 8.68 -34.16 26.27
C HIS A 519 9.07 -34.22 24.79
N GLN A 520 8.61 -33.28 23.95
CA GLN A 520 9.01 -33.18 22.56
C GLN A 520 10.53 -32.85 22.48
N PRO A 521 11.32 -33.56 21.66
CA PRO A 521 12.74 -33.26 21.53
C PRO A 521 12.95 -31.81 21.04
N PRO A 522 13.89 -31.02 21.62
CA PRO A 522 14.12 -29.62 21.22
C PRO A 522 14.46 -29.42 19.74
N GLN A 523 14.96 -30.47 19.08
CA GLN A 523 15.26 -30.47 17.65
C GLN A 523 14.07 -30.82 16.74
N ASP A 524 12.91 -31.24 17.28
CA ASP A 524 11.66 -31.42 16.51
C ASP A 524 10.94 -30.06 16.44
N PRO A 525 10.93 -29.38 15.28
CA PRO A 525 10.37 -28.04 15.15
C PRO A 525 8.83 -28.02 15.06
N VAL A 526 8.18 -29.19 14.99
CA VAL A 526 6.73 -29.31 14.75
C VAL A 526 5.94 -28.73 15.92
N GLY A 527 5.35 -27.55 15.71
CA GLY A 527 4.52 -26.84 16.69
C GLY A 527 5.23 -25.66 17.36
N HIS A 528 6.53 -25.50 17.15
CA HIS A 528 7.26 -24.32 17.59
C HIS A 528 7.00 -23.12 16.64
N PRO A 529 6.99 -21.87 17.15
CA PRO A 529 6.81 -20.65 16.35
C PRO A 529 8.11 -20.26 15.62
N VAL A 530 8.68 -21.18 14.85
CA VAL A 530 9.97 -20.96 14.17
C VAL A 530 9.81 -19.93 13.04
N MET A 531 10.79 -19.04 12.89
CA MET A 531 10.82 -18.02 11.84
C MET A 531 10.78 -18.63 10.43
N HIS A 532 10.16 -17.93 9.48
CA HIS A 532 10.22 -18.27 8.06
C HIS A 532 11.69 -18.42 7.59
N GLN A 533 12.02 -19.54 6.93
CA GLN A 533 13.39 -19.79 6.41
C GLN A 533 13.93 -18.68 5.50
N SER A 534 13.12 -18.15 4.58
CA SER A 534 13.47 -17.00 3.74
C SER A 534 13.28 -15.64 4.44
N GLY A 535 12.86 -15.60 5.71
CA GLY A 535 12.52 -14.37 6.44
C GLY A 535 13.65 -13.34 6.51
N LEU A 536 14.88 -13.79 6.76
CA LEU A 536 16.07 -12.92 6.70
C LEU A 536 16.36 -12.47 5.26
N LYS A 537 16.20 -13.35 4.26
CA LYS A 537 16.39 -13.01 2.84
C LYS A 537 15.37 -11.99 2.34
N HIS A 538 14.14 -12.03 2.85
CA HIS A 538 13.12 -11.00 2.61
C HIS A 538 13.55 -9.65 3.20
N ALA A 539 14.16 -9.67 4.39
CA ALA A 539 14.60 -8.46 5.07
C ALA A 539 15.91 -7.88 4.51
N THR A 540 16.78 -8.69 3.89
CA THR A 540 18.06 -8.25 3.29
C THR A 540 18.00 -7.98 1.79
N GLY A 541 16.88 -8.27 1.11
CA GLY A 541 16.78 -8.20 -0.36
C GLY A 541 17.33 -9.43 -1.10
N GLU A 542 17.93 -10.40 -0.39
CA GLU A 542 18.55 -11.60 -1.00
C GLU A 542 17.53 -12.68 -1.47
N SER A 543 16.23 -12.44 -1.31
CA SER A 543 15.17 -13.31 -1.83
C SER A 543 14.83 -13.00 -3.28
N VAL A 544 15.55 -13.64 -4.21
CA VAL A 544 15.28 -13.57 -5.66
C VAL A 544 13.83 -13.98 -5.99
N TYR A 545 13.01 -13.06 -6.47
CA TYR A 545 11.75 -13.27 -7.19
C TYR A 545 12.02 -13.42 -8.69
N ASN A 546 10.98 -13.63 -9.51
CA ASN A 546 11.18 -13.93 -10.94
C ASN A 546 11.80 -12.74 -11.70
N ASP A 547 11.47 -11.51 -11.29
CA ASP A 547 11.95 -10.26 -11.88
C ASP A 547 13.41 -9.91 -11.49
N ASP A 548 13.91 -10.53 -10.42
CA ASP A 548 15.29 -10.36 -9.92
C ASP A 548 16.27 -11.37 -10.54
N ILE A 549 15.78 -12.24 -11.42
CA ILE A 549 16.63 -13.16 -12.20
C ILE A 549 17.42 -12.31 -13.20
N LEU A 550 18.73 -12.55 -13.27
CA LEU A 550 19.61 -11.83 -14.19
C LEU A 550 19.18 -12.10 -15.63
N ARG A 551 19.04 -11.02 -16.41
CA ARG A 551 18.73 -11.14 -17.83
C ARG A 551 19.80 -11.93 -18.58
N VAL A 552 19.36 -12.69 -19.57
CA VAL A 552 20.26 -13.41 -20.48
C VAL A 552 20.61 -12.56 -21.70
N ASP A 553 21.68 -12.93 -22.39
CA ASP A 553 22.03 -12.30 -23.68
C ASP A 553 20.88 -12.47 -24.69
N GLU A 554 20.66 -11.44 -25.51
CA GLU A 554 19.58 -11.38 -26.53
C GLU A 554 18.14 -11.41 -25.98
N GLU A 555 17.94 -11.25 -24.66
CA GLU A 555 16.62 -11.22 -24.03
C GLU A 555 15.75 -10.02 -24.46
N LEU A 556 14.55 -10.33 -24.95
CA LEU A 556 13.56 -9.35 -25.42
C LEU A 556 12.53 -8.99 -24.35
N LEU A 557 11.91 -7.82 -24.51
CA LEU A 557 10.83 -7.35 -23.63
C LEU A 557 9.47 -7.42 -24.30
N LEU A 558 8.55 -8.19 -23.73
CA LEU A 558 7.18 -8.26 -24.21
C LEU A 558 6.30 -7.17 -23.59
N ALA A 559 5.53 -6.46 -24.42
CA ALA A 559 4.50 -5.51 -24.00
C ALA A 559 3.16 -5.86 -24.65
N VAL A 560 2.09 -5.95 -23.84
CA VAL A 560 0.77 -6.39 -24.30
C VAL A 560 -0.13 -5.20 -24.61
N VAL A 561 -0.66 -5.14 -25.84
CA VAL A 561 -1.73 -4.21 -26.24
C VAL A 561 -3.09 -4.86 -25.94
N THR A 562 -4.01 -4.11 -25.34
CA THR A 562 -5.28 -4.65 -24.83
C THR A 562 -6.50 -3.87 -25.34
N SER A 563 -7.67 -4.53 -25.36
CA SER A 563 -8.88 -3.90 -25.86
C SER A 563 -9.27 -2.66 -25.05
N THR A 564 -9.59 -1.58 -25.74
CA THR A 564 -10.17 -0.36 -25.15
C THR A 564 -11.71 -0.39 -25.09
N ARG A 565 -12.32 -1.51 -25.51
CA ARG A 565 -13.78 -1.75 -25.57
C ARG A 565 -14.14 -3.04 -24.84
N ALA A 566 -15.21 -3.01 -24.05
CA ALA A 566 -15.70 -4.20 -23.33
C ALA A 566 -16.21 -5.29 -24.29
N HIS A 567 -16.87 -4.91 -25.38
CA HIS A 567 -17.31 -5.81 -26.44
C HIS A 567 -17.28 -5.05 -27.77
N ALA A 568 -16.48 -5.54 -28.72
CA ALA A 568 -16.40 -5.00 -30.09
C ALA A 568 -15.86 -6.08 -31.05
N LYS A 569 -16.19 -5.95 -32.34
CA LYS A 569 -15.53 -6.73 -33.40
C LYS A 569 -14.26 -6.00 -33.85
N ILE A 570 -13.12 -6.68 -33.83
CA ILE A 570 -11.89 -6.19 -34.44
C ILE A 570 -12.09 -6.20 -35.97
N LEU A 571 -12.01 -5.03 -36.61
CA LEU A 571 -12.14 -4.89 -38.06
C LEU A 571 -10.77 -4.96 -38.75
N SER A 572 -9.76 -4.37 -38.14
CA SER A 572 -8.37 -4.37 -38.57
C SER A 572 -7.45 -4.24 -37.35
N ILE A 573 -6.20 -4.67 -37.52
CA ILE A 573 -5.07 -4.36 -36.65
C ILE A 573 -3.98 -3.85 -37.59
N ASP A 574 -3.45 -2.67 -37.31
CA ASP A 574 -2.29 -2.11 -38.01
C ASP A 574 -1.10 -2.14 -37.05
N VAL A 575 0.02 -2.65 -37.53
CA VAL A 575 1.27 -2.84 -36.77
C VAL A 575 2.46 -2.13 -37.43
N SER A 576 2.24 -1.44 -38.55
CA SER A 576 3.29 -0.81 -39.35
C SER A 576 4.15 0.17 -38.55
N GLU A 577 3.53 1.16 -37.90
CA GLU A 577 4.22 2.13 -37.03
C GLU A 577 4.95 1.47 -35.86
N ALA A 578 4.43 0.34 -35.34
CA ALA A 578 5.06 -0.38 -34.24
C ALA A 578 6.32 -1.12 -34.69
N LEU A 579 6.30 -1.79 -35.85
CA LEU A 579 7.45 -2.50 -36.42
C LEU A 579 8.55 -1.55 -36.91
N GLU A 580 8.21 -0.31 -37.29
CA GLU A 580 9.20 0.73 -37.60
C GLU A 580 9.84 1.37 -36.35
N PHE A 581 9.31 1.11 -35.16
CA PHE A 581 9.76 1.76 -33.93
C PHE A 581 11.12 1.18 -33.44
N PRO A 582 12.14 2.01 -33.14
CA PRO A 582 13.45 1.51 -32.74
C PRO A 582 13.41 0.57 -31.53
N GLY A 583 14.00 -0.62 -31.70
CA GLY A 583 14.07 -1.66 -30.67
C GLY A 583 12.88 -2.62 -30.62
N VAL A 584 11.85 -2.45 -31.47
CA VAL A 584 10.83 -3.48 -31.69
C VAL A 584 11.41 -4.58 -32.60
N VAL A 585 11.19 -5.84 -32.22
CA VAL A 585 11.64 -7.01 -32.99
C VAL A 585 10.48 -7.63 -33.77
N ASP A 586 9.35 -7.88 -33.12
CA ASP A 586 8.12 -8.39 -33.76
C ASP A 586 6.86 -7.94 -32.98
N VAL A 587 5.67 -8.21 -33.54
CA VAL A 587 4.36 -7.92 -32.95
C VAL A 587 3.44 -9.15 -33.07
N ILE A 588 3.43 -9.98 -32.03
CA ILE A 588 2.59 -11.18 -31.92
C ILE A 588 1.09 -10.84 -32.04
N THR A 589 0.38 -11.58 -32.89
CA THR A 589 -1.08 -11.54 -33.03
C THR A 589 -1.71 -12.94 -32.86
N ALA A 590 -3.04 -13.02 -32.96
CA ALA A 590 -3.75 -14.31 -32.93
C ALA A 590 -3.47 -15.22 -34.15
N LYS A 591 -2.74 -14.76 -35.17
CA LYS A 591 -2.35 -15.56 -36.33
C LYS A 591 -1.11 -16.41 -36.07
N ASP A 592 -0.29 -16.00 -35.11
CA ASP A 592 1.07 -16.50 -34.92
C ASP A 592 1.11 -17.69 -33.94
N VAL A 593 -0.03 -17.99 -33.32
CA VAL A 593 -0.24 -19.13 -32.43
C VAL A 593 -0.72 -20.35 -33.21
N CYS A 594 -0.01 -21.48 -33.10
CA CYS A 594 -0.28 -22.70 -33.88
C CYS A 594 -1.67 -23.33 -33.62
N TYR A 595 -2.20 -23.15 -32.40
CA TYR A 595 -3.53 -23.58 -32.02
C TYR A 595 -4.32 -22.41 -31.45
N LEU A 596 -5.59 -22.30 -31.82
CA LEU A 596 -6.46 -21.24 -31.35
C LEU A 596 -6.64 -21.35 -29.82
N ILE A 597 -5.90 -20.54 -29.05
CA ILE A 597 -6.09 -20.43 -27.60
C ILE A 597 -7.42 -19.71 -27.38
N ILE A 598 -8.50 -20.47 -27.32
CA ILE A 598 -9.80 -19.96 -26.90
C ILE A 598 -9.73 -19.73 -25.39
N THR A 599 -9.33 -18.53 -24.99
CA THR A 599 -9.67 -18.02 -23.66
C THR A 599 -11.19 -17.89 -23.60
N ILE A 600 -11.85 -18.86 -22.97
CA ILE A 600 -13.30 -18.82 -22.71
C ILE A 600 -13.55 -17.77 -21.62
N GLU A 601 -13.52 -16.49 -22.01
CA GLU A 601 -14.25 -15.41 -21.34
C GLU A 601 -15.62 -15.24 -22.00
N VAL A 602 -16.31 -16.38 -22.17
CA VAL A 602 -17.75 -16.42 -22.38
C VAL A 602 -18.39 -16.12 -21.02
N ILE A 603 -19.47 -15.32 -21.02
CA ILE A 603 -20.35 -15.18 -19.86
C ILE A 603 -20.71 -16.59 -19.41
N ILE A 604 -20.16 -17.04 -18.28
CA ILE A 604 -20.32 -18.44 -17.87
C ILE A 604 -21.76 -18.62 -17.43
N LEU A 605 -22.59 -19.07 -18.37
CA LEU A 605 -23.84 -19.75 -18.12
C LEU A 605 -23.50 -21.06 -17.40
N PHE A 606 -23.19 -20.95 -16.12
CA PHE A 606 -23.18 -22.11 -15.24
C PHE A 606 -24.58 -22.73 -15.31
N PRO A 607 -24.71 -24.05 -15.53
CA PRO A 607 -25.99 -24.69 -15.28
C PRO A 607 -26.39 -24.40 -13.84
N ASN A 608 -27.66 -24.01 -13.63
CA ASN A 608 -28.16 -23.64 -12.31
C ASN A 608 -27.89 -24.78 -11.32
N LYS A 609 -26.95 -24.55 -10.39
CA LYS A 609 -26.70 -25.48 -9.29
C LYS A 609 -27.69 -25.20 -8.17
N LYS A 610 -28.30 -26.25 -7.66
CA LYS A 610 -29.31 -26.22 -6.60
C LYS A 610 -28.88 -27.18 -5.49
N ILE A 611 -29.32 -26.90 -4.26
CA ILE A 611 -29.28 -27.80 -3.12
C ILE A 611 -30.56 -27.52 -2.32
N GLU A 612 -31.43 -28.50 -2.21
CA GLU A 612 -32.66 -28.47 -1.43
C GLU A 612 -32.58 -29.39 -0.22
N LYS A 613 -33.20 -28.98 0.88
CA LYS A 613 -33.31 -29.79 2.09
C LYS A 613 -34.68 -29.63 2.73
N GLY A 614 -35.49 -30.68 2.69
CA GLY A 614 -36.88 -30.65 3.13
C GLY A 614 -37.82 -30.12 2.04
N ASN A 615 -38.91 -29.45 2.43
CA ASN A 615 -39.89 -28.91 1.49
C ASN A 615 -40.26 -27.47 1.91
N VAL A 616 -39.73 -26.49 1.16
CA VAL A 616 -39.87 -25.06 1.49
C VAL A 616 -41.29 -24.55 1.28
N ASP A 617 -42.00 -25.04 0.26
CA ASP A 617 -43.40 -24.66 -0.05
C ASP A 617 -44.40 -25.05 1.07
N LYS A 618 -44.10 -26.12 1.81
CA LYS A 618 -44.84 -26.49 3.02
C LYS A 618 -44.43 -25.62 4.19
N ALA A 619 -43.13 -25.35 4.37
CA ALA A 619 -42.63 -24.54 5.48
C ALA A 619 -43.21 -23.11 5.46
N PHE A 620 -43.23 -22.45 4.30
CA PHE A 620 -43.78 -21.09 4.15
C PHE A 620 -45.28 -20.95 4.52
N LYS A 621 -46.02 -22.05 4.68
CA LYS A 621 -47.44 -22.01 5.10
C LYS A 621 -47.63 -21.99 6.62
N TYR A 622 -46.56 -22.19 7.39
CA TYR A 622 -46.61 -22.32 8.85
C TYR A 622 -45.61 -21.39 9.59
N VAL A 623 -44.90 -20.52 8.86
CA VAL A 623 -44.07 -19.47 9.48
C VAL A 623 -44.94 -18.26 9.84
N ASP A 624 -44.58 -17.57 10.93
CA ASP A 624 -45.31 -16.38 11.38
C ASP A 624 -45.14 -15.18 10.44
N GLU A 625 -43.95 -15.04 9.85
CA GLU A 625 -43.58 -13.93 8.94
C GLU A 625 -42.73 -14.43 7.76
N ILE A 626 -42.82 -13.72 6.63
CA ILE A 626 -41.95 -13.90 5.45
C ILE A 626 -41.28 -12.55 5.17
N ILE A 627 -39.96 -12.57 5.02
CA ILE A 627 -39.15 -11.39 4.73
C ILE A 627 -38.39 -11.65 3.43
N GLU A 628 -38.55 -10.75 2.45
CA GLU A 628 -37.84 -10.76 1.18
C GLU A 628 -36.83 -9.61 1.11
N GLY A 629 -35.71 -9.83 0.44
CA GLY A 629 -34.67 -8.82 0.27
C GLY A 629 -33.50 -9.32 -0.58
N GLU A 630 -32.74 -8.38 -1.14
CA GLU A 630 -31.57 -8.65 -1.96
C GLU A 630 -30.33 -7.95 -1.36
N VAL A 631 -29.17 -8.59 -1.48
CA VAL A 631 -27.87 -8.03 -1.07
C VAL A 631 -26.91 -8.16 -2.24
N HIS A 632 -26.31 -7.05 -2.64
CA HIS A 632 -25.28 -7.03 -3.68
C HIS A 632 -23.87 -7.04 -3.07
N VAL A 633 -22.93 -7.70 -3.76
CA VAL A 633 -21.57 -7.94 -3.28
C VAL A 633 -20.60 -7.70 -4.42
N GLU A 634 -19.77 -6.68 -4.28
CA GLU A 634 -18.85 -6.26 -5.33
C GLU A 634 -17.65 -7.19 -5.52
N GLY A 635 -17.03 -7.08 -6.69
CA GLY A 635 -15.76 -7.76 -6.98
C GLY A 635 -14.60 -7.26 -6.11
N GLN A 636 -13.62 -8.13 -5.89
CA GLN A 636 -12.41 -7.82 -5.12
C GLN A 636 -11.16 -8.18 -5.93
N GLU A 637 -10.20 -7.25 -6.00
CA GLU A 637 -8.89 -7.53 -6.61
C GLU A 637 -7.95 -8.23 -5.63
N HIS A 638 -7.15 -9.16 -6.15
CA HIS A 638 -6.20 -9.96 -5.39
C HIS A 638 -5.13 -9.08 -4.73
N PHE A 639 -4.59 -8.14 -5.51
CA PHE A 639 -3.59 -7.17 -5.06
C PHE A 639 -2.33 -7.87 -4.48
N TYR A 640 -1.82 -8.85 -5.22
CA TYR A 640 -0.48 -9.40 -4.99
C TYR A 640 0.58 -8.34 -5.26
N MET A 641 1.67 -8.39 -4.48
CA MET A 641 2.66 -7.33 -4.42
C MET A 641 3.69 -7.48 -5.54
N GLU A 642 4.17 -8.71 -5.78
CA GLU A 642 4.77 -9.08 -7.06
C GLU A 642 3.62 -9.25 -8.06
N THR A 643 3.64 -8.44 -9.13
CA THR A 643 2.67 -8.47 -10.22
C THR A 643 2.72 -9.81 -10.98
N GLN A 644 1.97 -9.94 -12.08
CA GLN A 644 2.26 -11.04 -13.00
C GLN A 644 3.65 -10.80 -13.61
N THR A 645 4.45 -11.85 -13.69
CA THR A 645 5.80 -11.88 -14.26
C THR A 645 5.83 -12.94 -15.34
N ILE A 646 6.53 -12.66 -16.44
CA ILE A 646 6.78 -13.60 -17.54
C ILE A 646 8.29 -13.72 -17.67
N LEU A 647 8.81 -14.94 -17.70
CA LEU A 647 10.21 -15.20 -18.04
C LEU A 647 10.33 -16.56 -18.72
N VAL A 648 10.56 -16.52 -20.03
CA VAL A 648 10.61 -17.69 -20.91
C VAL A 648 11.98 -17.78 -21.56
N HIS A 649 12.64 -18.92 -21.41
CA HIS A 649 13.95 -19.22 -21.98
C HIS A 649 13.86 -20.47 -22.86
N PRO A 650 13.78 -20.34 -24.19
CA PRO A 650 13.97 -21.48 -25.10
C PRO A 650 15.41 -21.99 -25.01
N THR A 651 15.60 -23.30 -25.16
CA THR A 651 16.93 -23.89 -25.34
C THR A 651 17.25 -24.02 -26.84
N ARG A 652 18.50 -24.33 -27.16
CA ARG A 652 18.96 -24.47 -28.56
C ARG A 652 18.63 -25.82 -29.18
N GLU A 653 18.11 -26.78 -28.41
CA GLU A 653 17.92 -28.16 -28.84
C GLU A 653 16.46 -28.59 -28.63
N ASP A 654 15.98 -29.49 -29.50
CA ASP A 654 14.70 -30.22 -29.34
C ASP A 654 13.41 -29.41 -29.12
N LYS A 655 13.45 -28.08 -29.34
CA LYS A 655 12.40 -27.11 -28.97
C LYS A 655 12.07 -27.13 -27.48
N GLU A 656 13.07 -27.35 -26.63
CA GLU A 656 12.89 -27.29 -25.18
C GLU A 656 12.79 -25.84 -24.69
N MET A 657 12.09 -25.65 -23.58
CA MET A 657 11.80 -24.32 -23.04
C MET A 657 11.66 -24.37 -21.51
N VAL A 658 12.38 -23.49 -20.85
CA VAL A 658 12.34 -23.29 -19.40
C VAL A 658 11.53 -22.02 -19.11
N ILE A 659 10.60 -22.10 -18.16
CA ILE A 659 9.69 -21.01 -17.80
C ILE A 659 9.82 -20.74 -16.31
N HIS A 660 10.12 -19.50 -15.95
CA HIS A 660 10.16 -19.02 -14.57
C HIS A 660 9.03 -18.02 -14.34
N ALA A 661 8.01 -18.39 -13.57
CA ALA A 661 6.85 -17.52 -13.39
C ALA A 661 6.34 -17.57 -11.95
N GLY A 662 5.82 -16.44 -11.46
CA GLY A 662 5.04 -16.41 -10.23
C GLY A 662 3.69 -17.09 -10.47
N MET A 663 3.54 -18.36 -10.07
CA MET A 663 2.37 -19.17 -10.43
C MET A 663 1.89 -20.10 -9.31
N GLN A 664 0.60 -20.40 -9.32
CA GLN A 664 -0.03 -21.36 -8.41
C GLN A 664 -0.22 -22.75 -9.05
N TYR A 665 0.00 -22.91 -10.36
CA TYR A 665 -0.26 -24.18 -11.04
C TYR A 665 0.72 -24.45 -12.21
N PRO A 666 1.98 -24.84 -11.92
CA PRO A 666 3.00 -25.09 -12.95
C PRO A 666 2.58 -26.08 -14.05
N THR A 667 1.90 -27.16 -13.68
CA THR A 667 1.37 -28.15 -14.64
C THR A 667 0.39 -27.55 -15.66
N HIS A 668 -0.39 -26.54 -15.27
CA HIS A 668 -1.34 -25.89 -16.19
C HIS A 668 -0.64 -24.96 -17.17
N VAL A 669 0.35 -24.20 -16.70
CA VAL A 669 1.25 -23.40 -17.55
C VAL A 669 1.97 -24.31 -18.55
N GLN A 670 2.58 -25.41 -18.08
CA GLN A 670 3.25 -26.42 -18.90
C GLN A 670 2.33 -26.94 -20.02
N ASN A 671 1.10 -27.33 -19.68
CA ASN A 671 0.13 -27.84 -20.64
C ASN A 671 -0.33 -26.77 -21.66
N PHE A 672 -0.54 -25.52 -21.23
CA PHE A 672 -0.96 -24.42 -22.10
C PHE A 672 0.13 -24.04 -23.10
N VAL A 673 1.38 -23.90 -22.64
CA VAL A 673 2.51 -23.55 -23.51
C VAL A 673 2.84 -24.69 -24.47
N ALA A 674 2.84 -25.94 -24.00
CA ALA A 674 3.02 -27.11 -24.85
C ALA A 674 1.95 -27.18 -25.95
N ALA A 675 0.69 -26.87 -25.63
CA ALA A 675 -0.39 -26.79 -26.61
C ALA A 675 -0.24 -25.60 -27.58
N ALA A 676 0.15 -24.42 -27.11
CA ALA A 676 0.35 -23.24 -27.95
C ALA A 676 1.45 -23.44 -29.00
N LEU A 677 2.54 -24.11 -28.62
CA LEU A 677 3.68 -24.42 -29.50
C LEU A 677 3.53 -25.72 -30.31
N GLY A 678 2.51 -26.54 -29.99
CA GLY A 678 2.33 -27.86 -30.61
C GLY A 678 3.44 -28.87 -30.28
N VAL A 679 4.05 -28.78 -29.09
CA VAL A 679 5.14 -29.67 -28.64
C VAL A 679 4.71 -30.61 -27.51
N PRO A 680 5.38 -31.75 -27.28
CA PRO A 680 5.13 -32.59 -26.12
C PRO A 680 5.43 -31.85 -24.81
N ARG A 681 4.61 -32.08 -23.76
CA ARG A 681 4.80 -31.44 -22.43
C ARG A 681 6.20 -31.63 -21.85
N SER A 682 6.88 -32.73 -22.21
CA SER A 682 8.24 -33.06 -21.77
C SER A 682 9.31 -32.11 -22.29
N ARG A 683 8.99 -31.23 -23.25
CA ARG A 683 9.86 -30.15 -23.73
C ARG A 683 9.67 -28.84 -22.97
N ILE A 684 8.63 -28.72 -22.14
CA ILE A 684 8.34 -27.52 -21.37
C ILE A 684 8.61 -27.78 -19.89
N MET A 685 9.50 -27.00 -19.29
CA MET A 685 9.88 -27.11 -17.88
C MET A 685 9.47 -25.84 -17.15
N CYS A 686 8.48 -25.94 -16.25
CA CYS A 686 8.00 -24.83 -15.45
C CYS A 686 8.65 -24.86 -14.07
N HIS A 687 9.42 -23.81 -13.76
CA HIS A 687 10.13 -23.60 -12.50
C HIS A 687 9.49 -22.43 -11.74
N MET A 688 9.34 -22.57 -10.43
CA MET A 688 8.95 -21.46 -9.57
C MET A 688 9.59 -21.63 -8.20
N LYS A 689 10.35 -20.61 -7.80
CA LYS A 689 11.03 -20.54 -6.50
C LYS A 689 10.08 -19.99 -5.43
N ARG A 690 9.47 -18.83 -5.72
CA ARG A 690 8.56 -18.08 -4.87
C ARG A 690 7.66 -17.16 -5.69
N THR A 691 6.68 -16.53 -5.04
CA THR A 691 5.88 -15.44 -5.62
C THR A 691 5.49 -14.44 -4.53
N GLY A 692 5.50 -13.15 -4.84
CA GLY A 692 5.19 -12.05 -3.92
C GLY A 692 3.69 -11.88 -3.65
N GLY A 693 3.00 -12.97 -3.30
CA GLY A 693 1.54 -13.07 -3.20
C GLY A 693 0.90 -13.64 -4.47
N ALA A 694 -0.33 -14.14 -4.34
CA ALA A 694 -1.07 -14.74 -5.47
C ALA A 694 -2.60 -14.80 -5.25
N PHE A 695 -3.03 -15.33 -4.10
CA PHE A 695 -4.42 -15.30 -3.60
C PHE A 695 -5.50 -15.90 -4.53
N GLY A 696 -5.12 -16.76 -5.47
CA GLY A 696 -6.00 -17.33 -6.51
C GLY A 696 -5.79 -16.72 -7.90
N GLY A 697 -5.31 -15.47 -7.96
CA GLY A 697 -5.14 -14.72 -9.21
C GLY A 697 -3.96 -15.16 -10.08
N LYS A 698 -3.12 -16.09 -9.59
CA LYS A 698 -1.98 -16.66 -10.33
C LYS A 698 -2.18 -18.16 -10.67
N VAL A 699 -3.43 -18.65 -10.74
CA VAL A 699 -3.73 -20.04 -11.16
C VAL A 699 -3.81 -20.18 -12.68
N THR A 700 -4.67 -19.42 -13.35
CA THR A 700 -4.96 -19.57 -14.79
C THR A 700 -4.33 -18.47 -15.65
N LYS A 701 -4.33 -17.21 -15.18
CA LYS A 701 -3.83 -16.06 -15.95
C LYS A 701 -2.35 -16.17 -16.37
N PRO A 702 -1.40 -16.70 -15.57
CA PRO A 702 -0.03 -16.93 -16.02
C PRO A 702 0.03 -17.83 -17.26
N ALA A 703 -0.76 -18.90 -17.32
CA ALA A 703 -0.73 -19.86 -18.43
C ALA A 703 -1.05 -19.24 -19.80
N VAL A 704 -1.85 -18.18 -19.85
CA VAL A 704 -2.12 -17.42 -21.09
C VAL A 704 -0.94 -16.51 -21.44
N LEU A 705 -0.34 -15.87 -20.45
CA LEU A 705 0.76 -14.92 -20.62
C LEU A 705 2.05 -15.63 -21.07
N GLU A 706 2.45 -16.71 -20.39
CA GLU A 706 3.60 -17.52 -20.79
C GLU A 706 3.40 -18.13 -22.19
N ALA A 707 2.18 -18.57 -22.51
CA ALA A 707 1.88 -19.15 -23.82
C ALA A 707 1.99 -18.14 -24.97
N VAL A 708 1.69 -16.86 -24.74
CA VAL A 708 1.92 -15.79 -25.72
C VAL A 708 3.42 -15.51 -25.87
N ALA A 709 4.15 -15.38 -24.76
CA ALA A 709 5.59 -15.12 -24.79
C ALA A 709 6.40 -16.25 -25.43
N ALA A 710 5.97 -17.50 -25.26
CA ALA A 710 6.64 -18.67 -25.81
C ALA A 710 6.67 -18.72 -27.36
N VAL A 711 5.72 -18.07 -28.04
CA VAL A 711 5.57 -18.16 -29.52
C VAL A 711 6.81 -17.68 -30.27
N GLU A 712 7.45 -16.62 -29.78
CA GLU A 712 8.63 -15.98 -30.39
C GLU A 712 9.90 -16.84 -30.38
N ASN A 713 9.91 -17.94 -29.63
CA ASN A 713 11.03 -18.88 -29.52
C ASN A 713 12.41 -18.20 -29.30
N THR A 714 12.39 -17.07 -28.59
CA THR A 714 13.54 -16.24 -28.19
C THR A 714 13.43 -15.98 -26.68
N PRO A 715 14.53 -15.81 -25.92
CA PRO A 715 14.43 -15.45 -24.50
C PRO A 715 13.62 -14.16 -24.31
N ILE A 716 12.56 -14.22 -23.51
CA ILE A 716 11.64 -13.11 -23.27
C ILE A 716 11.41 -12.94 -21.77
N SER A 717 11.52 -11.70 -21.30
CA SER A 717 10.94 -11.26 -20.04
C SER A 717 9.80 -10.27 -20.26
N ALA A 718 8.85 -10.23 -19.33
CA ALA A 718 7.82 -9.18 -19.33
C ALA A 718 7.48 -8.69 -17.93
N TYR A 719 7.75 -7.40 -17.73
CA TYR A 719 7.30 -6.61 -16.59
C TYR A 719 5.84 -6.25 -16.80
N ASN A 720 4.91 -6.96 -16.17
CA ASN A 720 3.51 -6.83 -16.54
C ASN A 720 2.86 -5.51 -16.04
N LEU A 721 2.94 -4.47 -16.87
CA LEU A 721 2.26 -3.17 -16.72
C LEU A 721 0.72 -3.28 -16.61
N LEU A 722 0.14 -4.46 -16.81
CA LEU A 722 -1.31 -4.65 -16.80
C LEU A 722 -1.94 -4.61 -15.40
N SER A 723 -1.27 -5.06 -14.33
CA SER A 723 -1.95 -5.27 -13.03
C SER A 723 -2.46 -3.99 -12.37
N ASN A 724 -1.73 -2.87 -12.48
CA ASN A 724 -2.22 -1.57 -11.97
C ASN A 724 -3.21 -0.87 -12.92
N LYS A 725 -3.14 -1.13 -14.24
CA LYS A 725 -4.14 -0.63 -15.20
C LYS A 725 -5.50 -1.33 -15.07
N TYR A 726 -5.51 -2.61 -14.69
CA TYR A 726 -6.75 -3.39 -14.55
C TYR A 726 -7.47 -3.23 -13.21
N ALA A 727 -6.88 -2.54 -12.24
CA ALA A 727 -7.53 -2.22 -10.96
C ALA A 727 -8.63 -1.12 -11.09
N LYS A 728 -9.31 -1.07 -12.24
CA LYS A 728 -10.53 -0.30 -12.47
C LYS A 728 -11.70 -1.01 -11.77
N GLY A 729 -12.19 -0.42 -10.68
CA GLY A 729 -13.53 -0.72 -10.15
C GLY A 729 -13.57 -1.21 -8.72
N ALA A 730 -12.53 -1.89 -8.22
CA ALA A 730 -12.51 -2.40 -6.84
C ALA A 730 -12.61 -1.25 -5.83
N GLN A 731 -13.79 -1.06 -5.26
CA GLN A 731 -13.95 -0.39 -3.98
C GLN A 731 -13.37 -1.31 -2.91
N ALA A 732 -12.40 -0.82 -2.14
CA ALA A 732 -12.12 -1.37 -0.82
C ALA A 732 -13.25 -0.93 0.12
N LEU A 733 -14.45 -1.49 -0.09
CA LEU A 733 -15.56 -1.42 0.84
C LEU A 733 -15.49 -2.65 1.73
N SER A 734 -15.24 -2.41 3.02
CA SER A 734 -15.17 -3.39 4.10
C SER A 734 -16.56 -3.91 4.49
N PHE A 735 -17.33 -4.42 3.53
CA PHE A 735 -18.56 -5.18 3.80
C PHE A 735 -18.28 -6.67 3.78
N GLY A 736 -18.21 -7.25 4.98
CA GLY A 736 -17.99 -8.68 5.18
C GLY A 736 -19.19 -9.49 4.69
N VAL A 737 -19.03 -10.18 3.56
CA VAL A 737 -19.95 -11.22 3.12
C VAL A 737 -19.31 -12.59 3.35
N TRP A 738 -20.05 -13.43 4.05
CA TRP A 738 -19.63 -14.74 4.54
C TRP A 738 -19.60 -15.80 3.42
N VAL A 739 -18.67 -15.67 2.48
CA VAL A 739 -18.35 -16.71 1.50
C VAL A 739 -16.89 -17.12 1.67
N LEU A 740 -16.68 -18.31 2.25
CA LEU A 740 -15.38 -18.98 2.35
C LEU A 740 -14.77 -19.16 0.95
N LYS A 741 -13.96 -18.17 0.52
CA LYS A 741 -13.03 -18.30 -0.59
C LYS A 741 -11.70 -18.82 -0.04
N ASP A 742 -11.62 -20.13 0.10
CA ASP A 742 -10.44 -20.85 0.58
C ASP A 742 -9.23 -20.70 -0.35
N ILE A 743 -8.07 -20.37 0.24
CA ILE A 743 -6.80 -20.04 -0.45
C ILE A 743 -5.67 -20.91 0.14
N SER A 744 -4.65 -21.22 -0.67
CA SER A 744 -3.49 -22.13 -0.41
C SER A 744 -3.83 -23.61 -0.57
N MET A 745 -2.97 -24.56 -0.93
CA MET A 745 -1.64 -24.48 -1.54
C MET A 745 -1.31 -25.83 -2.24
N THR A 746 -0.16 -25.92 -2.90
CA THR A 746 0.77 -27.05 -2.98
C THR A 746 2.17 -26.45 -3.25
N VAL A 747 3.26 -27.24 -3.34
CA VAL A 747 4.67 -26.79 -3.38
C VAL A 747 4.86 -25.42 -4.06
N SER A 748 4.94 -24.35 -3.26
CA SER A 748 5.16 -22.96 -3.70
C SER A 748 5.36 -22.03 -2.50
N GLU A 749 6.32 -21.10 -2.56
CA GLU A 749 6.65 -20.22 -1.43
C GLU A 749 5.75 -18.96 -1.42
N ILE A 750 4.44 -19.14 -1.14
CA ILE A 750 3.43 -18.06 -1.04
C ILE A 750 2.98 -17.78 0.41
N ARG A 751 2.99 -18.82 1.26
CA ARG A 751 2.72 -18.81 2.72
C ARG A 751 3.56 -19.88 3.43
N ASN A 752 4.89 -19.79 3.30
CA ASN A 752 5.84 -20.58 4.11
C ASN A 752 5.76 -22.13 3.95
N VAL A 753 5.18 -22.65 2.86
CA VAL A 753 4.95 -24.11 2.72
C VAL A 753 6.23 -24.96 2.71
N PHE A 754 7.32 -24.46 2.13
CA PHE A 754 8.62 -25.14 2.18
C PHE A 754 9.12 -25.29 3.62
N PHE A 755 8.88 -24.29 4.46
CA PHE A 755 9.24 -24.33 5.87
C PHE A 755 8.44 -25.41 6.62
N PHE A 756 7.14 -25.58 6.36
CA PHE A 756 6.37 -26.70 6.93
C PHE A 756 6.86 -28.06 6.44
N PHE A 757 7.26 -28.21 5.18
CA PHE A 757 7.86 -29.46 4.69
C PHE A 757 9.20 -29.75 5.36
N SER A 758 10.01 -28.73 5.60
CA SER A 758 11.26 -28.86 6.35
C SER A 758 11.00 -29.29 7.81
N GLN A 759 9.91 -28.81 8.45
CA GLN A 759 9.51 -29.30 9.76
C GLN A 759 9.11 -30.78 9.75
N VAL A 760 8.24 -31.18 8.81
CA VAL A 760 7.79 -32.59 8.66
C VAL A 760 9.00 -33.49 8.40
N ALA A 761 9.85 -33.15 7.43
CA ALA A 761 11.05 -33.92 7.14
C ALA A 761 12.03 -33.97 8.33
N SER A 762 12.19 -32.88 9.09
CA SER A 762 13.03 -32.81 10.29
C SER A 762 12.55 -33.78 11.37
N ARG A 763 11.23 -33.85 11.60
CA ARG A 763 10.60 -34.78 12.54
C ARG A 763 10.72 -36.24 12.11
N GLU A 764 10.38 -36.56 10.87
CA GLU A 764 10.38 -37.94 10.36
C GLU A 764 11.80 -38.51 10.23
N LEU A 765 12.74 -37.72 9.70
CA LEU A 765 14.16 -38.11 9.58
C LEU A 765 14.93 -37.98 10.91
N LYS A 766 14.35 -37.30 11.92
CA LYS A 766 14.95 -37.02 13.24
C LYS A 766 16.28 -36.26 13.17
N ILE A 767 16.40 -35.35 12.20
CA ILE A 767 17.56 -34.47 12.00
C ILE A 767 17.16 -33.00 12.17
N PRO A 768 18.08 -32.10 12.57
CA PRO A 768 17.79 -30.67 12.63
C PRO A 768 17.36 -30.12 11.27
N SER A 769 16.42 -29.18 11.26
CA SER A 769 15.92 -28.53 10.03
C SER A 769 17.01 -27.84 9.20
N SER A 770 18.15 -27.47 9.80
CA SER A 770 19.32 -26.92 9.12
C SER A 770 20.00 -27.89 8.13
N TYR A 771 19.75 -29.21 8.24
CA TYR A 771 20.23 -30.22 7.30
C TYR A 771 19.29 -30.39 6.09
N ILE A 772 18.12 -29.75 6.09
CA ILE A 772 17.08 -29.90 5.07
C ILE A 772 16.98 -28.62 4.25
N HIS A 773 17.26 -28.71 2.96
CA HIS A 773 17.15 -27.58 2.02
C HIS A 773 16.11 -27.86 0.94
N LEU A 774 15.31 -26.85 0.62
CA LEU A 774 14.33 -26.86 -0.47
C LEU A 774 14.62 -25.68 -1.39
N SER A 775 14.95 -25.97 -2.64
CA SER A 775 15.42 -24.96 -3.60
C SER A 775 14.26 -24.23 -4.29
N GLU A 776 13.31 -24.99 -4.85
CA GLU A 776 12.20 -24.51 -5.69
C GLU A 776 11.18 -25.62 -5.98
N THR A 777 10.15 -25.30 -6.77
CA THR A 777 9.23 -26.25 -7.39
C THR A 777 9.50 -26.33 -8.87
N SER A 778 9.52 -27.53 -9.46
CA SER A 778 9.63 -27.72 -10.90
C SER A 778 8.76 -28.87 -11.40
N THR A 779 8.17 -28.73 -12.58
CA THR A 779 7.50 -29.85 -13.28
C THR A 779 8.48 -30.96 -13.68
N THR A 780 9.78 -30.67 -13.70
CA THR A 780 10.86 -31.63 -13.95
C THR A 780 11.12 -32.55 -12.75
N THR A 781 10.89 -32.08 -11.52
CA THR A 781 11.10 -32.86 -10.29
C THR A 781 9.81 -33.48 -9.74
N VAL A 782 8.68 -32.77 -9.83
CA VAL A 782 7.36 -33.26 -9.41
C VAL A 782 6.34 -33.07 -10.55
N PRO A 783 6.22 -34.04 -11.47
CA PRO A 783 5.31 -33.93 -12.61
C PRO A 783 3.86 -34.09 -12.18
N ASN A 784 2.95 -33.43 -12.92
CA ASN A 784 1.50 -33.49 -12.71
C ASN A 784 1.03 -33.03 -11.32
N ALA A 785 1.80 -32.18 -10.62
CA ALA A 785 1.37 -31.55 -9.38
C ALA A 785 0.05 -30.78 -9.59
N THR A 786 -0.87 -30.88 -8.61
CA THR A 786 -2.12 -30.12 -8.62
C THR A 786 -1.87 -28.63 -8.32
N TYR A 787 -2.92 -27.80 -8.44
CA TYR A 787 -2.85 -26.37 -8.17
C TYR A 787 -2.73 -26.03 -6.68
N THR A 788 -2.32 -24.78 -6.43
CA THR A 788 -2.05 -24.22 -5.12
C THR A 788 -3.27 -23.48 -4.55
N ALA A 789 -4.35 -24.19 -4.20
CA ALA A 789 -5.59 -23.58 -3.64
C ALA A 789 -6.45 -24.57 -2.83
N GLY A 790 -7.52 -24.07 -2.18
CA GLY A 790 -8.52 -24.88 -1.46
C GLY A 790 -8.25 -25.19 0.03
N SER A 791 -7.33 -24.47 0.67
CA SER A 791 -6.80 -24.69 2.03
C SER A 791 -6.08 -26.04 2.28
N MET A 792 -5.70 -26.82 1.24
CA MET A 792 -5.23 -28.23 1.37
C MET A 792 -3.70 -28.47 1.19
N GLY A 793 -2.89 -27.42 1.07
CA GLY A 793 -1.56 -27.56 0.47
C GLY A 793 -0.45 -28.12 1.34
N THR A 794 -0.44 -27.72 2.61
CA THR A 794 0.47 -28.28 3.60
C THR A 794 0.11 -29.74 3.85
N ASP A 795 -1.18 -30.06 3.93
CA ASP A 795 -1.73 -31.40 4.13
C ASP A 795 -1.30 -32.38 3.04
N ILE A 796 -1.65 -32.11 1.79
CA ILE A 796 -1.45 -33.06 0.67
C ILE A 796 0.04 -33.36 0.45
N ASN A 797 0.90 -32.35 0.48
CA ASN A 797 2.34 -32.54 0.27
C ASN A 797 3.07 -32.96 1.54
N GLY A 798 2.66 -32.50 2.72
CA GLY A 798 3.23 -32.97 4.00
C GLY A 798 3.04 -34.48 4.16
N ARG A 799 1.86 -34.99 3.76
CA ARG A 799 1.62 -36.43 3.64
C ARG A 799 2.47 -37.13 2.58
N ALA A 800 2.81 -36.47 1.48
CA ALA A 800 3.75 -37.03 0.51
C ALA A 800 5.19 -37.08 1.07
N VAL A 801 5.67 -36.01 1.71
CA VAL A 801 7.03 -35.89 2.28
C VAL A 801 7.30 -36.94 3.38
N GLN A 802 6.27 -37.36 4.11
CA GLN A 802 6.35 -38.32 5.23
C GLN A 802 6.87 -39.74 4.87
N ILE A 803 7.03 -40.11 3.59
CA ILE A 803 7.02 -41.52 3.13
C ILE A 803 8.42 -42.11 2.79
N SER A 804 9.54 -41.45 3.09
CA SER A 804 10.90 -41.83 2.58
C SER A 804 11.93 -42.27 3.64
N GLN A 805 12.63 -43.42 3.45
CA GLN A 805 13.68 -43.91 4.37
C GLN A 805 14.81 -44.76 3.70
N ALA A 806 16.05 -44.56 4.19
CA ALA A 806 17.25 -45.47 4.20
C ALA A 806 18.39 -45.31 3.15
N PHE A 807 19.63 -45.61 3.59
CA PHE A 807 20.90 -45.44 2.83
C PHE A 807 21.92 -46.58 3.04
N MET A 808 22.22 -46.93 4.30
CA MET A 808 23.46 -47.63 4.66
C MET A 808 23.61 -49.06 4.12
N ASP A 809 22.53 -49.67 3.63
CA ASP A 809 22.51 -51.04 3.10
C ASP A 809 22.51 -51.08 1.55
N SER A 810 23.05 -50.05 0.89
CA SER A 810 22.88 -49.80 -0.56
C SER A 810 21.42 -49.62 -0.99
N ILE A 811 20.58 -49.11 -0.08
CA ILE A 811 19.19 -48.73 -0.37
C ILE A 811 19.20 -47.39 -1.11
N SER A 812 18.28 -47.22 -2.06
CA SER A 812 18.15 -45.96 -2.82
C SER A 812 17.85 -44.79 -1.89
N LEU A 813 18.79 -43.86 -1.79
CA LEU A 813 18.62 -42.58 -1.08
C LEU A 813 17.69 -41.59 -1.79
N SER A 814 17.32 -41.88 -3.04
CA SER A 814 16.27 -41.16 -3.75
C SER A 814 14.96 -41.93 -3.63
N ALA A 815 13.92 -41.27 -3.14
CA ALA A 815 12.58 -41.82 -3.06
C ALA A 815 11.53 -40.76 -3.40
N THR A 816 10.42 -41.18 -4.00
CA THR A 816 9.29 -40.33 -4.36
C THR A 816 8.14 -40.55 -3.39
N GLY A 817 7.81 -39.53 -2.60
CA GLY A 817 6.60 -39.51 -1.79
C GLY A 817 5.35 -39.23 -2.62
N TYR A 818 4.22 -39.90 -2.33
CA TYR A 818 2.95 -39.66 -3.02
C TYR A 818 1.75 -39.86 -2.11
N PHE A 819 0.82 -38.90 -2.13
CA PHE A 819 -0.46 -38.98 -1.43
C PHE A 819 -1.60 -38.92 -2.45
N ARG A 820 -2.52 -39.89 -2.40
CA ARG A 820 -3.66 -40.01 -3.34
C ARG A 820 -4.72 -38.91 -3.20
N GLY A 821 -4.64 -38.08 -2.15
CA GLY A 821 -5.70 -37.16 -1.77
C GLY A 821 -6.71 -37.79 -0.82
N TYR A 822 -7.60 -36.95 -0.29
CA TYR A 822 -8.70 -37.37 0.58
C TYR A 822 -9.85 -37.95 -0.26
N GLN A 823 -10.58 -38.93 0.29
CA GLN A 823 -11.80 -39.42 -0.34
C GLN A 823 -12.93 -38.40 -0.15
N THR A 824 -13.23 -37.65 -1.21
CA THR A 824 -14.32 -36.66 -1.26
C THR A 824 -15.15 -36.85 -2.53
N TYR A 825 -16.44 -36.50 -2.47
CA TYR A 825 -17.35 -36.57 -3.62
C TYR A 825 -18.56 -35.65 -3.43
N MET A 826 -19.19 -35.25 -4.54
CA MET A 826 -20.47 -34.54 -4.57
C MET A 826 -21.25 -34.95 -5.84
N ASP A 827 -22.43 -35.51 -5.66
CA ASP A 827 -23.40 -35.77 -6.72
C ASP A 827 -24.32 -34.54 -6.84
N TRP A 828 -24.18 -33.78 -7.92
CA TRP A 828 -24.98 -32.57 -8.15
C TRP A 828 -26.36 -32.85 -8.78
N GLU A 829 -26.64 -34.07 -9.22
CA GLU A 829 -27.98 -34.46 -9.68
C GLU A 829 -28.87 -34.91 -8.52
N LYS A 830 -28.26 -35.55 -7.51
CA LYS A 830 -28.93 -35.96 -6.27
C LYS A 830 -28.78 -34.97 -5.11
N GLU A 831 -27.93 -33.96 -5.29
CA GLU A 831 -27.59 -32.93 -4.29
C GLU A 831 -26.97 -33.51 -2.99
N GLU A 832 -26.33 -34.68 -3.07
CA GLU A 832 -25.77 -35.43 -1.94
C GLU A 832 -24.24 -35.67 -2.07
N GLY A 833 -23.52 -35.69 -0.95
CA GLY A 833 -22.14 -36.14 -0.93
C GLY A 833 -21.35 -35.76 0.31
N ASN A 834 -20.05 -36.06 0.28
CA ASN A 834 -19.08 -35.60 1.26
C ASN A 834 -17.92 -34.85 0.56
N PRO A 835 -18.09 -33.56 0.23
CA PRO A 835 -17.11 -32.79 -0.54
C PRO A 835 -15.88 -32.33 0.26
N TYR A 836 -15.95 -32.34 1.60
CA TYR A 836 -14.92 -31.76 2.46
C TYR A 836 -14.31 -32.82 3.41
N PRO A 837 -12.97 -32.90 3.55
CA PRO A 837 -12.33 -33.91 4.41
C PRO A 837 -12.43 -33.55 5.91
N TYR A 838 -12.58 -32.27 6.23
CA TYR A 838 -12.75 -31.71 7.57
C TYR A 838 -13.38 -30.31 7.45
N PHE A 839 -13.71 -29.71 8.59
CA PHE A 839 -14.23 -28.34 8.68
C PHE A 839 -13.36 -27.48 9.60
N VAL A 840 -13.28 -26.18 9.30
CA VAL A 840 -12.62 -25.18 10.13
C VAL A 840 -13.69 -24.40 10.87
N TYR A 841 -13.53 -24.27 12.19
CA TYR A 841 -14.43 -23.47 13.01
C TYR A 841 -13.70 -22.23 13.53
N GLY A 842 -14.43 -21.14 13.71
CA GLY A 842 -13.89 -19.88 14.20
C GLY A 842 -14.99 -18.92 14.62
N ALA A 843 -14.66 -17.99 15.50
CA ALA A 843 -15.54 -16.90 15.91
C ALA A 843 -14.76 -15.59 16.02
N SER A 844 -15.38 -14.49 15.60
CA SER A 844 -14.81 -13.15 15.62
C SER A 844 -15.77 -12.15 16.25
N CYS A 845 -15.29 -11.28 17.12
CA CYS A 845 -16.00 -10.10 17.60
C CYS A 845 -15.25 -8.84 17.12
N SER A 846 -15.97 -7.88 16.52
CA SER A 846 -15.42 -6.61 16.03
C SER A 846 -16.23 -5.45 16.60
N GLU A 847 -15.55 -4.44 17.12
CA GLU A 847 -16.14 -3.17 17.54
C GLU A 847 -15.77 -2.08 16.53
N VAL A 848 -16.76 -1.30 16.06
CA VAL A 848 -16.58 -0.24 15.07
C VAL A 848 -17.26 1.04 15.53
N GLU A 849 -16.53 2.15 15.45
CA GLU A 849 -17.03 3.51 15.68
C GLU A 849 -17.23 4.21 14.33
N ILE A 850 -18.36 4.90 14.13
CA ILE A 850 -18.75 5.49 12.84
C ILE A 850 -19.04 6.98 13.00
N ASP A 851 -18.41 7.81 12.16
CA ASP A 851 -18.72 9.24 12.05
C ASP A 851 -19.90 9.45 11.11
N CYS A 852 -21.11 9.50 11.67
CA CYS A 852 -22.37 9.64 10.92
C CYS A 852 -22.44 10.86 10.00
N LEU A 853 -21.58 11.88 10.17
CA LEU A 853 -21.53 13.06 9.31
C LEU A 853 -20.68 12.83 8.05
N THR A 854 -19.73 11.90 8.08
CA THR A 854 -18.79 11.66 6.96
C THR A 854 -18.87 10.25 6.38
N GLY A 855 -19.43 9.28 7.11
CA GLY A 855 -19.39 7.86 6.75
C GLY A 855 -18.01 7.20 6.98
N ALA A 856 -17.03 7.92 7.55
CA ALA A 856 -15.80 7.32 8.01
C ALA A 856 -16.06 6.39 9.21
N HIS A 857 -15.27 5.33 9.33
CA HIS A 857 -15.36 4.40 10.45
C HIS A 857 -13.99 3.95 10.92
N LYS A 858 -13.91 3.53 12.17
CA LYS A 858 -12.69 3.01 12.82
C LYS A 858 -13.00 1.70 13.51
N VAL A 859 -12.17 0.69 13.25
CA VAL A 859 -12.17 -0.55 14.04
C VAL A 859 -11.44 -0.29 15.36
N ASN A 860 -12.13 -0.50 16.49
CA ASN A 860 -11.61 -0.27 17.83
C ASN A 860 -10.97 -1.53 18.44
N VAL A 861 -11.67 -2.67 18.34
CA VAL A 861 -11.24 -3.96 18.88
C VAL A 861 -11.61 -5.07 17.92
N LEU A 862 -10.70 -6.04 17.74
CA LEU A 862 -10.95 -7.30 17.03
C LEU A 862 -10.47 -8.46 17.91
N VAL A 863 -11.36 -9.37 18.26
CA VAL A 863 -11.03 -10.63 18.95
C VAL A 863 -11.36 -11.79 18.02
N LEU A 864 -10.42 -12.70 17.82
CA LEU A 864 -10.55 -13.88 16.97
C LEU A 864 -10.18 -15.13 17.76
N ASN A 865 -11.03 -16.16 17.71
CA ASN A 865 -10.74 -17.48 18.27
C ASN A 865 -10.87 -18.54 17.17
N LEU A 866 -9.85 -19.38 17.02
CA LEU A 866 -9.75 -20.47 16.04
C LEU A 866 -9.34 -21.77 16.78
N PRO A 867 -10.28 -22.66 17.11
CA PRO A 867 -9.95 -23.98 17.66
C PRO A 867 -9.20 -24.84 16.62
N SER A 868 -7.87 -24.86 16.71
CA SER A 868 -7.00 -25.77 15.95
C SER A 868 -6.50 -26.90 16.83
N THR A 869 -6.69 -28.15 16.42
CA THR A 869 -6.30 -29.33 17.22
C THR A 869 -4.79 -29.63 17.21
N SER A 870 -4.02 -29.01 16.30
CA SER A 870 -2.55 -29.01 16.27
C SER A 870 -2.05 -27.94 15.28
N CYS A 871 -1.22 -26.99 15.74
CA CYS A 871 -0.93 -25.75 15.00
C CYS A 871 -0.18 -25.93 13.65
N VAL A 872 0.55 -27.02 13.46
CA VAL A 872 1.41 -27.24 12.27
C VAL A 872 0.62 -27.34 10.97
N THR A 873 -0.61 -27.83 11.03
CA THR A 873 -1.44 -28.04 9.85
C THR A 873 -2.18 -26.75 9.42
N PHE A 874 -2.35 -25.76 10.31
CA PHE A 874 -3.54 -24.89 10.23
C PHE A 874 -3.37 -23.36 10.32
N ILE A 875 -2.17 -22.83 10.59
CA ILE A 875 -1.97 -21.38 10.76
C ILE A 875 -2.23 -20.57 9.45
N GLY A 876 -2.26 -21.23 8.29
CA GLY A 876 -2.29 -20.57 6.98
C GLY A 876 -3.63 -19.95 6.52
N SER A 877 -4.79 -20.49 6.90
CA SER A 877 -6.01 -20.29 6.09
C SER A 877 -6.85 -19.07 6.43
N PHE A 878 -7.00 -18.70 7.71
CA PHE A 878 -7.95 -17.65 8.14
C PHE A 878 -7.39 -16.22 8.21
N PHE A 879 -6.07 -16.02 8.24
CA PHE A 879 -5.46 -14.69 8.39
C PHE A 879 -5.85 -13.69 7.30
N PHE A 880 -6.27 -14.16 6.11
CA PHE A 880 -6.67 -13.30 4.99
C PHE A 880 -8.12 -12.78 5.07
N PHE A 881 -8.97 -13.39 5.89
CA PHE A 881 -10.41 -13.09 5.89
C PHE A 881 -10.72 -11.71 6.47
N PHE A 882 -9.92 -11.25 7.44
CA PHE A 882 -10.14 -9.99 8.16
C PHE A 882 -9.16 -8.86 7.79
N ILE A 883 -8.11 -9.14 6.99
CA ILE A 883 -7.22 -8.10 6.41
C ILE A 883 -7.96 -7.19 5.39
N ASN A 884 -9.21 -7.53 5.03
CA ASN A 884 -10.09 -6.67 4.21
C ASN A 884 -11.16 -5.92 5.03
N LEU A 885 -11.16 -6.07 6.37
CA LEU A 885 -11.98 -5.27 7.28
C LEU A 885 -11.18 -4.07 7.88
N LEU A 886 -9.88 -4.01 7.57
CA LEU A 886 -8.90 -2.96 7.91
C LEU A 886 -8.40 -2.29 6.62
#